data_AF-A0A543E9K9-F1
#
_entry.id   AF-A0A543E9K9-F1
#
_cell.length_a   1.000
_cell.length_b   1.000
_cell.length_c   1.000
_cell.angle_alpha   90.00
_cell.angle_beta   90.00
_cell.angle_gamma   90.00
#
_symmetry.space_group_name_H-M   'P 1'
#
loop_
_entity.id
_entity.type
_entity.pdbx_description
1 polymer ?
#
loop_
_entity_poly.entity_id
_entity_poly.type
_entity_poly.pdbx_seq_one_letter_code
_entity_poly.pdbx_strand_id
1 'polypeptide(L)'
;MHTTDTIKKYKIFSGEDWANIVFDEHTLIEMYAKNVTFHCTEIQGSLVLRGEECRFPELKLITGNLSIDAKNCELPKLETVERHFTMHCHTVMNSLKQVRGNFKCIVDTTFKNLETIGGCISVKNATVNTRNGKLLKTRDVILVQYQFQADLLLKDGIFDINILGDNITIPHQEIRGKITIVGRNVSFPNLEFVQGTLRIRSEYHIGHKFTHHFPFLKKLIGNLKFENTGVSFPVLQETSGSIHMENGSYVTFPALEKSGNIMLNGRSRGSFPVLTDINGNFIYNGSEKCELNALRYVKGVFNTYNAVAPNIAEVGDLIIHETDRFEHLQKVNGKIQFLYNVNPETCFKSLEYLGEWGDSRMNGLKFPALKCINNYLYGTYDGFEHIAKNVYFKINNNLHLTKDHFIISRTSFPYIFQEKRYPLRKLVGILKLRHSSFQNFETREYERQWESYTTPFFKQVLDKIESLWMEVEPMKYEKFFKAEDRNFKLFCFSYYGVGNLMEKLEAQKINEKEIEVTYQEYDENGNAKLIRKVNRYEVHEVENRKLGVFIWGRRAEYSYAVKCYCPSTEKEHWLWIEEGYKGDALTAIASTFRIHSNLIPYIKCLKRQGDLLICELKEKITPTGEIRPLTASEYFNLLRAET
;
A
#
# COMPACT_ATOMS: atom_id res chain seq x y z
N MET A 1 7.51 -38.67 -28.21
CA MET A 1 8.10 -39.92 -27.68
C MET A 1 8.15 -39.76 -26.17
N HIS A 2 7.26 -40.46 -25.46
CA HIS A 2 7.16 -40.40 -24.00
C HIS A 2 8.20 -41.33 -23.38
N THR A 3 9.23 -40.77 -22.77
CA THR A 3 10.08 -41.48 -21.80
C THR A 3 10.14 -40.63 -20.54
N THR A 4 9.08 -40.71 -19.73
CA THR A 4 9.20 -40.38 -18.31
C THR A 4 9.82 -41.59 -17.64
N ASP A 5 11.15 -41.61 -17.54
CA ASP A 5 11.84 -42.62 -16.74
C ASP A 5 11.43 -42.41 -15.27
N THR A 6 10.52 -43.27 -14.80
CA THR A 6 9.97 -43.21 -13.45
C THR A 6 11.06 -43.54 -12.42
N ILE A 7 11.29 -42.63 -11.47
CA ILE A 7 12.23 -42.84 -10.36
C ILE A 7 11.86 -44.13 -9.61
N LYS A 8 12.79 -45.08 -9.53
CA LYS A 8 12.61 -46.34 -8.81
C LYS A 8 12.97 -46.15 -7.34
N LYS A 9 12.00 -46.34 -6.45
CA LYS A 9 12.15 -46.07 -5.01
C LYS A 9 12.32 -47.36 -4.21
N TYR A 10 13.42 -47.46 -3.46
CA TYR A 10 13.69 -48.54 -2.51
C TYR A 10 13.58 -48.00 -1.08
N LYS A 11 12.86 -48.72 -0.21
CA LYS A 11 12.79 -48.43 1.23
C LYS A 11 13.49 -49.57 1.98
N ILE A 12 14.51 -49.24 2.74
CA ILE A 12 15.40 -50.21 3.37
C ILE A 12 15.18 -50.19 4.87
N PHE A 13 14.68 -51.28 5.44
CA PHE A 13 14.42 -51.41 6.87
C PHE A 13 15.45 -52.32 7.56
N SER A 14 16.15 -53.17 6.81
CA SER A 14 17.13 -54.14 7.31
C SER A 14 18.29 -54.36 6.31
N GLY A 15 19.29 -55.15 6.71
CA GLY A 15 20.37 -55.58 5.82
C GLY A 15 19.91 -56.48 4.66
N GLU A 16 18.80 -57.20 4.82
CA GLU A 16 18.26 -58.09 3.78
C GLU A 16 17.67 -57.29 2.60
N ASP A 17 17.03 -56.15 2.89
CA ASP A 17 16.48 -55.26 1.87
C ASP A 17 17.59 -54.64 0.99
N TRP A 18 18.80 -54.50 1.56
CA TRP A 18 19.96 -53.93 0.87
C TRP A 18 20.56 -54.85 -0.19
N ALA A 19 20.50 -56.17 0.03
CA ALA A 19 21.14 -57.16 -0.84
C ALA A 19 20.57 -57.17 -2.28
N ASN A 20 19.35 -56.65 -2.48
CA ASN A 20 18.63 -56.72 -3.75
C ASN A 20 18.53 -55.36 -4.48
N ILE A 21 19.25 -54.32 -4.03
CA ILE A 21 19.21 -53.00 -4.68
C ILE A 21 20.08 -53.00 -5.93
N VAL A 22 19.52 -52.49 -7.03
CA VAL A 22 20.27 -52.12 -8.22
C VAL A 22 20.45 -50.60 -8.22
N PHE A 23 21.69 -50.12 -8.31
CA PHE A 23 22.00 -48.69 -8.40
C PHE A 23 21.97 -48.23 -9.86
N ASP A 24 21.22 -47.16 -10.13
CA ASP A 24 21.16 -46.47 -11.43
C ASP A 24 20.82 -44.98 -11.24
N GLU A 25 20.91 -44.19 -12.30
CA GLU A 25 20.69 -42.73 -12.24
C GLU A 25 19.25 -42.30 -11.89
N HIS A 26 18.29 -43.24 -11.95
CA HIS A 26 16.88 -43.03 -11.61
C HIS A 26 16.48 -43.68 -10.28
N THR A 27 17.45 -44.14 -9.48
CA THR A 27 17.19 -44.82 -8.21
C THR A 27 17.10 -43.83 -7.03
N LEU A 28 16.13 -44.05 -6.14
CA LEU A 28 15.99 -43.36 -4.86
C LEU A 28 15.97 -44.37 -3.70
N ILE A 29 16.98 -44.33 -2.84
CA ILE A 29 17.10 -45.20 -1.67
C ILE A 29 16.71 -44.40 -0.43
N GLU A 30 15.65 -44.83 0.26
CA GLU A 30 15.28 -44.31 1.58
C GLU A 30 15.65 -45.32 2.66
N MET A 31 16.64 -44.98 3.47
CA MET A 31 17.14 -45.82 4.56
C MET A 31 16.35 -45.55 5.85
N TYR A 32 15.58 -46.53 6.31
CA TYR A 32 14.86 -46.53 7.59
C TYR A 32 15.50 -47.45 8.63
N ALA A 33 16.40 -48.36 8.22
CA ALA A 33 17.15 -49.24 9.10
C ALA A 33 17.89 -48.44 10.19
N LYS A 34 17.96 -48.99 11.40
CA LYS A 34 18.65 -48.33 12.53
C LYS A 34 19.86 -49.16 12.96
N ASN A 35 20.98 -48.51 13.22
CA ASN A 35 22.22 -49.15 13.69
C ASN A 35 22.69 -50.30 12.78
N VAL A 36 22.68 -50.07 11.47
CA VAL A 36 23.15 -51.04 10.46
C VAL A 36 24.33 -50.47 9.68
N THR A 37 25.32 -51.32 9.39
CA THR A 37 26.46 -50.98 8.54
C THR A 37 26.23 -51.55 7.14
N PHE A 38 26.32 -50.69 6.13
CA PHE A 38 26.18 -51.04 4.72
C PHE A 38 27.50 -50.85 3.98
N HIS A 39 27.88 -51.86 3.21
CA HIS A 39 29.13 -51.86 2.46
C HIS A 39 28.86 -51.55 0.99
N CYS A 40 29.31 -50.37 0.54
CA CYS A 40 29.40 -49.98 -0.85
C CYS A 40 30.40 -48.82 -1.01
N THR A 41 31.01 -48.70 -2.18
CA THR A 41 31.95 -47.62 -2.50
C THR A 41 31.30 -46.48 -3.29
N GLU A 42 30.23 -46.76 -4.01
CA GLU A 42 29.50 -45.81 -4.85
C GLU A 42 28.00 -46.11 -4.80
N ILE A 43 27.18 -45.07 -4.82
CA ILE A 43 25.74 -45.16 -5.06
C ILE A 43 25.43 -44.38 -6.34
N GLN A 44 25.02 -45.11 -7.36
CA GLN A 44 24.41 -44.52 -8.55
C GLN A 44 22.93 -44.27 -8.23
N GLY A 45 22.54 -43.00 -8.19
CA GLY A 45 21.21 -42.56 -7.74
C GLY A 45 21.23 -41.72 -6.46
N SER A 46 20.05 -41.48 -5.88
CA SER A 46 19.86 -40.64 -4.70
C SER A 46 19.73 -41.44 -3.41
N LEU A 47 20.29 -40.94 -2.32
CA LEU A 47 20.25 -41.53 -0.98
C LEU A 47 19.57 -40.59 0.03
N VAL A 48 18.63 -41.12 0.81
CA VAL A 48 17.96 -40.42 1.90
C VAL A 48 18.09 -41.23 3.17
N LEU A 49 18.78 -40.70 4.18
CA LEU A 49 18.97 -41.35 5.47
C LEU A 49 17.90 -40.89 6.47
N ARG A 50 17.01 -41.79 6.86
CA ARG A 50 15.91 -41.57 7.82
C ARG A 50 16.02 -42.43 9.08
N GLY A 51 16.82 -43.49 9.06
CA GLY A 51 17.15 -44.31 10.22
C GLY A 51 18.42 -43.84 10.93
N GLU A 52 18.41 -43.90 12.26
CA GLU A 52 19.51 -43.43 13.12
C GLU A 52 20.69 -44.42 13.09
N GLU A 53 21.91 -43.91 13.25
CA GLU A 53 23.13 -44.73 13.41
C GLU A 53 23.48 -45.63 12.20
N CYS A 54 23.06 -45.26 10.99
CA CYS A 54 23.48 -45.94 9.76
C CYS A 54 24.93 -45.63 9.41
N ARG A 55 25.70 -46.64 9.00
CA ARG A 55 27.13 -46.49 8.68
C ARG A 55 27.46 -46.95 7.27
N PHE A 56 28.20 -46.11 6.54
CA PHE A 56 28.74 -46.37 5.20
C PHE A 56 30.26 -46.13 5.21
N PRO A 57 31.06 -47.08 5.72
CA PRO A 57 32.49 -46.87 5.99
C PRO A 57 33.34 -46.73 4.72
N GLU A 58 32.82 -47.15 3.57
CA GLU A 58 33.54 -47.24 2.30
C GLU A 58 33.01 -46.32 1.20
N LEU A 59 31.85 -45.70 1.40
CA LEU A 59 31.17 -44.91 0.38
C LEU A 59 31.96 -43.65 0.06
N LYS A 60 32.32 -43.46 -1.22
CA LYS A 60 33.10 -42.32 -1.73
C LYS A 60 32.31 -41.38 -2.63
N LEU A 61 31.34 -41.90 -3.39
CA LEU A 61 30.62 -41.16 -4.42
C LEU A 61 29.11 -41.42 -4.38
N ILE A 62 28.33 -40.36 -4.51
CA ILE A 62 26.89 -40.41 -4.79
C ILE A 62 26.62 -39.59 -6.06
N THR A 63 26.10 -40.23 -7.11
CA THR A 63 25.83 -39.55 -8.39
C THR A 63 24.53 -38.74 -8.37
N GLY A 64 23.61 -39.04 -7.44
CA GLY A 64 22.35 -38.32 -7.23
C GLY A 64 22.35 -37.39 -6.02
N ASN A 65 21.16 -37.19 -5.43
CA ASN A 65 20.99 -36.34 -4.25
C ASN A 65 21.32 -37.11 -2.97
N LEU A 66 21.89 -36.42 -1.98
CA LEU A 66 22.04 -36.92 -0.62
C LEU A 66 21.21 -36.08 0.35
N SER A 67 20.29 -36.71 1.09
CA SER A 67 19.55 -36.09 2.20
C SER A 67 19.77 -36.86 3.50
N ILE A 68 20.12 -36.16 4.57
CA ILE A 68 20.37 -36.77 5.88
C ILE A 68 19.40 -36.19 6.91
N ASP A 69 18.39 -36.98 7.24
CA ASP A 69 17.27 -36.62 8.11
C ASP A 69 17.30 -37.36 9.46
N ALA A 70 18.37 -38.12 9.74
CA ALA A 70 18.53 -38.93 10.95
C ALA A 70 19.88 -38.71 11.64
N LYS A 71 19.91 -38.93 12.96
CA LYS A 71 21.07 -38.64 13.83
C LYS A 71 22.11 -39.74 13.78
N ASN A 72 23.36 -39.35 14.07
CA ASN A 72 24.50 -40.24 14.32
C ASN A 72 24.87 -41.16 13.15
N CYS A 73 24.52 -40.78 11.91
CA CYS A 73 24.98 -41.52 10.73
C CYS A 73 26.49 -41.29 10.50
N GLU A 74 27.15 -42.25 9.84
CA GLU A 74 28.58 -42.19 9.53
C GLU A 74 28.82 -42.43 8.04
N LEU A 75 29.38 -41.43 7.35
CA LEU A 75 29.83 -41.51 5.94
C LEU A 75 31.27 -40.97 5.84
N PRO A 76 32.24 -41.58 6.54
CA PRO A 76 33.54 -40.97 6.80
C PRO A 76 34.39 -40.80 5.54
N LYS A 77 34.19 -41.63 4.51
CA LYS A 77 34.96 -41.62 3.26
C LYS A 77 34.24 -40.94 2.08
N LEU A 78 33.05 -40.37 2.29
CA LEU A 78 32.30 -39.74 1.19
C LEU A 78 33.06 -38.51 0.71
N GLU A 79 33.46 -38.48 -0.56
CA GLU A 79 34.24 -37.40 -1.17
C GLU A 79 33.37 -36.48 -2.03
N THR A 80 32.42 -37.04 -2.79
CA THR A 80 31.67 -36.28 -3.80
C THR A 80 30.17 -36.60 -3.78
N VAL A 81 29.35 -35.54 -3.87
CA VAL A 81 27.92 -35.60 -4.21
C VAL A 81 27.69 -34.83 -5.51
N GLU A 82 27.32 -35.52 -6.58
CA GLU A 82 27.18 -34.93 -7.92
C GLU A 82 25.90 -34.09 -8.09
N ARG A 83 24.90 -34.22 -7.21
CA ARG A 83 23.71 -33.35 -7.20
C ARG A 83 23.54 -32.61 -5.88
N HIS A 84 22.34 -32.61 -5.30
CA HIS A 84 22.02 -31.79 -4.13
C HIS A 84 22.40 -32.50 -2.83
N PHE A 85 22.93 -31.74 -1.88
CA PHE A 85 23.23 -32.19 -0.53
C PHE A 85 22.35 -31.47 0.49
N THR A 86 21.68 -32.23 1.36
CA THR A 86 20.89 -31.72 2.48
C THR A 86 21.27 -32.44 3.76
N MET A 87 21.59 -31.68 4.82
CA MET A 87 21.86 -32.22 6.14
C MET A 87 21.01 -31.53 7.21
N HIS A 88 20.11 -32.30 7.80
CA HIS A 88 19.22 -31.87 8.89
C HIS A 88 19.65 -32.42 10.27
N CYS A 89 20.51 -33.43 10.31
CA CYS A 89 21.03 -34.04 11.53
C CYS A 89 22.55 -34.21 11.48
N HIS A 90 23.20 -34.19 12.65
CA HIS A 90 24.65 -34.35 12.74
C HIS A 90 25.09 -35.73 12.23
N THR A 91 26.13 -35.74 11.39
CA THR A 91 26.64 -36.92 10.69
C THR A 91 28.16 -36.82 10.61
N VAL A 92 28.87 -37.94 10.81
CA VAL A 92 30.32 -38.00 10.61
C VAL A 92 30.64 -38.04 9.12
N MET A 93 31.16 -36.94 8.57
CA MET A 93 31.48 -36.79 7.15
C MET A 93 32.75 -35.94 6.94
N ASN A 94 33.89 -36.57 7.19
CA ASN A 94 35.17 -35.84 7.25
C ASN A 94 35.84 -35.67 5.88
N SER A 95 35.50 -36.51 4.90
CA SER A 95 36.20 -36.57 3.61
C SER A 95 35.51 -35.81 2.48
N LEU A 96 34.36 -35.16 2.73
CA LEU A 96 33.58 -34.50 1.68
C LEU A 96 34.40 -33.35 1.10
N LYS A 97 34.71 -33.44 -0.20
CA LYS A 97 35.48 -32.47 -0.98
C LYS A 97 34.62 -31.63 -1.90
N GLN A 98 33.58 -32.23 -2.48
CA GLN A 98 32.79 -31.60 -3.55
C GLN A 98 31.30 -31.89 -3.44
N VAL A 99 30.47 -30.86 -3.62
CA VAL A 99 29.04 -30.96 -3.89
C VAL A 99 28.74 -30.18 -5.15
N ARG A 100 28.33 -30.82 -6.24
CA ARG A 100 28.13 -30.10 -7.51
C ARG A 100 26.80 -29.35 -7.60
N GLY A 101 25.78 -29.75 -6.82
CA GLY A 101 24.49 -29.07 -6.77
C GLY A 101 24.30 -28.17 -5.53
N ASN A 102 23.04 -27.90 -5.20
CA ASN A 102 22.67 -27.11 -4.01
C ASN A 102 23.18 -27.75 -2.71
N PHE A 103 23.61 -26.91 -1.78
CA PHE A 103 24.07 -27.29 -0.46
C PHE A 103 23.13 -26.71 0.60
N LYS A 104 22.50 -27.57 1.39
CA LYS A 104 21.64 -27.17 2.51
C LYS A 104 22.13 -27.81 3.80
N CYS A 105 22.37 -27.00 4.82
CA CYS A 105 22.75 -27.48 6.13
C CYS A 105 22.08 -26.64 7.22
N ILE A 106 21.45 -27.29 8.19
CA ILE A 106 20.75 -26.61 9.30
C ILE A 106 21.28 -27.04 10.67
N VAL A 107 22.46 -27.65 10.70
CA VAL A 107 23.15 -28.06 11.93
C VAL A 107 24.59 -27.54 11.93
N ASP A 108 25.12 -27.22 13.11
CA ASP A 108 26.50 -26.77 13.26
C ASP A 108 27.47 -27.88 12.85
N THR A 109 28.35 -27.61 11.89
CA THR A 109 29.28 -28.63 11.35
C THR A 109 30.50 -27.99 10.68
N THR A 110 31.63 -28.68 10.72
CA THR A 110 32.84 -28.29 10.00
C THR A 110 33.22 -29.35 8.97
N PHE A 111 33.14 -29.01 7.68
CA PHE A 111 33.60 -29.83 6.56
C PHE A 111 35.02 -29.43 6.17
N LYS A 112 36.03 -29.97 6.87
CA LYS A 112 37.44 -29.55 6.74
C LYS A 112 38.00 -29.66 5.31
N ASN A 113 37.45 -30.57 4.52
CA ASN A 113 37.93 -30.88 3.16
C ASN A 113 37.02 -30.33 2.06
N LEU A 114 35.86 -29.75 2.39
CA LEU A 114 34.90 -29.29 1.39
C LEU A 114 35.45 -28.03 0.70
N GLU A 115 35.76 -28.17 -0.59
CA GLU A 115 36.41 -27.17 -1.42
C GLU A 115 35.43 -26.52 -2.40
N THR A 116 34.55 -27.32 -3.01
CA THR A 116 33.67 -26.88 -4.10
C THR A 116 32.20 -27.16 -3.81
N ILE A 117 31.38 -26.12 -3.92
CA ILE A 117 29.91 -26.19 -3.93
C ILE A 117 29.42 -25.54 -5.22
N GLY A 118 28.78 -26.30 -6.11
CA GLY A 118 28.36 -25.80 -7.43
C GLY A 118 26.98 -25.13 -7.47
N GLY A 119 26.13 -25.33 -6.46
CA GLY A 119 24.79 -24.73 -6.38
C GLY A 119 24.59 -23.76 -5.21
N CYS A 120 23.32 -23.44 -4.92
CA CYS A 120 22.97 -22.50 -3.86
C CYS A 120 23.35 -23.01 -2.46
N ILE A 121 23.87 -22.14 -1.61
CA ILE A 121 24.16 -22.43 -0.20
C ILE A 121 22.98 -21.94 0.68
N SER A 122 22.37 -22.87 1.41
CA SER A 122 21.30 -22.60 2.37
C SER A 122 21.73 -23.06 3.76
N VAL A 123 22.14 -22.09 4.58
CA VAL A 123 22.45 -22.31 5.99
C VAL A 123 21.38 -21.62 6.83
N LYS A 124 20.63 -22.37 7.66
CA LYS A 124 19.56 -21.84 8.51
C LYS A 124 19.86 -22.14 9.97
N ASN A 125 20.02 -21.09 10.78
CA ASN A 125 20.26 -21.17 12.23
C ASN A 125 21.44 -22.09 12.60
N ALA A 126 22.45 -22.17 11.73
CA ALA A 126 23.62 -23.01 11.93
C ALA A 126 24.90 -22.27 11.51
N THR A 127 26.02 -22.63 12.14
CA THR A 127 27.36 -22.23 11.79
C THR A 127 28.04 -23.38 11.07
N VAL A 128 28.21 -23.24 9.76
CA VAL A 128 28.85 -24.25 8.92
C VAL A 128 30.19 -23.72 8.44
N ASN A 129 31.27 -24.42 8.76
CA ASN A 129 32.62 -24.07 8.31
C ASN A 129 33.09 -25.07 7.26
N THR A 130 33.83 -24.59 6.27
CA THR A 130 34.48 -25.39 5.22
C THR A 130 35.98 -25.13 5.22
N ARG A 131 36.72 -25.79 4.33
CA ARG A 131 38.14 -25.48 4.08
C ARG A 131 38.36 -23.98 3.79
N ASN A 132 37.38 -23.36 3.11
CA ASN A 132 37.44 -21.96 2.67
C ASN A 132 36.87 -20.97 3.71
N GLY A 133 36.58 -21.44 4.93
CA GLY A 133 36.01 -20.63 6.01
C GLY A 133 34.51 -20.83 6.22
N LYS A 134 33.88 -19.90 6.93
CA LYS A 134 32.46 -19.96 7.31
C LYS A 134 31.56 -19.77 6.09
N LEU A 135 30.62 -20.69 5.86
CA LEU A 135 29.58 -20.54 4.85
C LEU A 135 28.57 -19.47 5.30
N LEU A 136 28.40 -18.44 4.48
CA LEU A 136 27.38 -17.42 4.63
C LEU A 136 26.24 -17.71 3.64
N LYS A 137 25.01 -17.28 3.97
CA LYS A 137 23.89 -17.33 3.03
C LYS A 137 24.16 -16.31 1.92
N THR A 138 24.77 -16.74 0.82
CA THR A 138 25.04 -15.90 -0.34
C THR A 138 24.32 -16.46 -1.57
N ARG A 139 23.55 -15.61 -2.28
CA ARG A 139 23.51 -15.69 -3.74
C ARG A 139 24.67 -14.80 -4.16
N ASP A 140 25.85 -15.37 -4.40
CA ASP A 140 26.98 -14.57 -4.86
C ASP A 140 26.73 -14.12 -6.29
N VAL A 141 26.94 -12.81 -6.54
CA VAL A 141 26.88 -12.20 -7.87
C VAL A 141 28.22 -12.45 -8.56
N ILE A 142 28.22 -13.23 -9.63
CA ILE A 142 29.43 -13.53 -10.40
C ILE A 142 29.83 -12.29 -11.19
N LEU A 143 31.03 -11.80 -10.95
CA LEU A 143 31.58 -10.62 -11.63
C LEU A 143 32.37 -11.04 -12.87
N VAL A 144 32.00 -10.49 -14.03
CA VAL A 144 32.65 -10.76 -15.32
C VAL A 144 33.24 -9.47 -15.87
N GLN A 145 34.56 -9.37 -15.82
CA GLN A 145 35.38 -8.30 -16.42
C GLN A 145 36.07 -8.76 -17.71
N TYR A 146 36.33 -10.05 -17.87
CA TYR A 146 37.08 -10.61 -18.99
C TYR A 146 36.39 -11.87 -19.54
N GLN A 147 36.62 -12.18 -20.83
CA GLN A 147 35.97 -13.30 -21.52
C GLN A 147 36.25 -14.66 -20.83
N PHE A 148 37.47 -14.89 -20.34
CA PHE A 148 37.79 -16.15 -19.65
C PHE A 148 36.92 -16.39 -18.41
N GLN A 149 36.41 -15.34 -17.75
CA GLN A 149 35.49 -15.48 -16.61
C GLN A 149 34.09 -15.87 -17.07
N ALA A 150 33.66 -15.39 -18.24
CA ALA A 150 32.43 -15.83 -18.91
C ALA A 150 32.51 -17.29 -19.34
N ASP A 151 33.67 -17.73 -19.84
CA ASP A 151 33.89 -19.10 -20.31
C ASP A 151 33.88 -20.13 -19.16
N LEU A 152 34.16 -19.68 -17.93
CA LEU A 152 34.11 -20.49 -16.70
C LEU A 152 32.71 -20.55 -16.06
N LEU A 153 31.72 -19.83 -16.59
CA LEU A 153 30.36 -19.90 -16.09
C LEU A 153 29.73 -21.28 -16.34
N LEU A 154 28.86 -21.71 -15.43
CA LEU A 154 28.17 -22.98 -15.50
C LEU A 154 27.18 -22.98 -16.67
N LYS A 155 27.29 -23.96 -17.59
CA LYS A 155 26.50 -24.07 -18.83
C LYS A 155 24.99 -23.76 -18.69
N ASP A 156 24.39 -24.16 -17.57
CA ASP A 156 23.02 -23.78 -17.17
C ASP A 156 23.03 -23.22 -15.75
N GLY A 157 22.46 -22.03 -15.56
CA GLY A 157 22.85 -21.18 -14.46
C GLY A 157 21.73 -20.67 -13.56
N ILE A 158 21.68 -21.14 -12.31
CA ILE A 158 20.98 -20.43 -11.23
C ILE A 158 22.00 -19.52 -10.52
N PHE A 159 22.27 -18.36 -11.10
CA PHE A 159 23.20 -17.39 -10.53
C PHE A 159 22.85 -15.96 -10.93
N ASP A 160 23.31 -15.02 -10.10
CA ASP A 160 23.31 -13.61 -10.46
C ASP A 160 24.66 -13.29 -11.13
N ILE A 161 24.66 -12.52 -12.22
CA ILE A 161 25.85 -12.15 -12.98
C ILE A 161 25.91 -10.63 -13.16
N ASN A 162 27.11 -10.06 -13.00
CA ASN A 162 27.40 -8.66 -13.23
C ASN A 162 28.56 -8.51 -14.23
N ILE A 163 28.24 -8.09 -15.44
CA ILE A 163 29.16 -7.98 -16.56
C ILE A 163 29.66 -6.54 -16.66
N LEU A 164 30.87 -6.32 -16.16
CA LEU A 164 31.55 -5.02 -16.20
C LEU A 164 32.48 -4.91 -17.41
N GLY A 165 32.93 -6.05 -17.96
CA GLY A 165 33.83 -6.12 -19.10
C GLY A 165 33.18 -5.79 -20.44
N ASP A 166 33.97 -5.24 -21.35
CA ASP A 166 33.57 -4.97 -22.73
C ASP A 166 33.78 -6.20 -23.63
N ASN A 167 32.98 -6.29 -24.70
CA ASN A 167 33.07 -7.33 -25.74
C ASN A 167 32.98 -8.77 -25.19
N ILE A 168 32.12 -8.98 -24.18
CA ILE A 168 31.91 -10.27 -23.54
C ILE A 168 30.81 -11.06 -24.26
N THR A 169 31.05 -12.32 -24.52
CA THR A 169 30.07 -13.29 -25.04
C THR A 169 29.69 -14.29 -23.95
N ILE A 170 28.39 -14.44 -23.68
CA ILE A 170 27.85 -15.38 -22.69
C ILE A 170 27.10 -16.48 -23.45
N PRO A 171 27.64 -17.70 -23.55
CA PRO A 171 27.12 -18.74 -24.45
C PRO A 171 25.89 -19.51 -23.93
N HIS A 172 25.26 -19.02 -22.86
CA HIS A 172 24.23 -19.76 -22.11
C HIS A 172 22.89 -19.71 -22.82
N GLN A 173 22.14 -20.81 -22.74
CA GLN A 173 20.78 -20.89 -23.28
C GLN A 173 19.72 -20.42 -22.26
N GLU A 174 19.95 -20.70 -20.98
CA GLU A 174 19.03 -20.35 -19.91
C GLU A 174 19.77 -19.77 -18.70
N ILE A 175 19.24 -18.67 -18.14
CA ILE A 175 19.76 -18.08 -16.91
C ILE A 175 18.62 -17.80 -15.93
N ARG A 176 18.73 -18.34 -14.72
CA ARG A 176 17.82 -18.12 -13.60
C ARG A 176 18.47 -17.27 -12.52
N GLY A 177 18.41 -15.97 -12.69
CA GLY A 177 18.93 -14.99 -11.75
C GLY A 177 18.97 -13.59 -12.34
N LYS A 178 19.65 -12.69 -11.64
CA LYS A 178 19.81 -11.30 -12.07
C LYS A 178 21.01 -11.18 -13.00
N ILE A 179 20.78 -10.74 -14.23
CA ILE A 179 21.80 -10.34 -15.20
C ILE A 179 21.94 -8.82 -15.12
N THR A 180 23.12 -8.31 -14.80
CA THR A 180 23.46 -6.88 -14.87
C THR A 180 24.56 -6.67 -15.89
N ILE A 181 24.36 -5.76 -16.84
CA ILE A 181 25.31 -5.42 -17.89
C ILE A 181 25.67 -3.94 -17.74
N VAL A 182 26.96 -3.68 -17.60
CA VAL A 182 27.56 -2.33 -17.56
C VAL A 182 28.56 -2.14 -18.70
N GLY A 183 29.32 -3.19 -19.03
CA GLY A 183 30.29 -3.17 -20.11
C GLY A 183 29.66 -3.09 -21.51
N ARG A 184 30.45 -2.68 -22.49
CA ARG A 184 30.06 -2.44 -23.89
C ARG A 184 29.99 -3.73 -24.68
N ASN A 185 29.16 -3.77 -25.72
CA ASN A 185 29.17 -4.83 -26.73
C ASN A 185 29.02 -6.25 -26.18
N VAL A 186 28.15 -6.44 -25.18
CA VAL A 186 27.91 -7.76 -24.57
C VAL A 186 26.88 -8.55 -25.36
N SER A 187 27.20 -9.81 -25.67
CA SER A 187 26.40 -10.68 -26.53
C SER A 187 25.96 -11.96 -25.82
N PHE A 188 24.69 -12.33 -25.99
CA PHE A 188 24.08 -13.57 -25.53
C PHE A 188 23.56 -14.35 -26.74
N PRO A 189 24.45 -15.00 -27.51
CA PRO A 189 24.11 -15.54 -28.83
C PRO A 189 23.19 -16.75 -28.79
N ASN A 190 22.97 -17.37 -27.63
CA ASN A 190 22.15 -18.58 -27.48
C ASN A 190 21.03 -18.43 -26.46
N LEU A 191 20.93 -17.28 -25.77
CA LEU A 191 20.05 -17.14 -24.62
C LEU A 191 18.59 -17.11 -25.07
N GLU A 192 17.83 -18.12 -24.68
CA GLU A 192 16.43 -18.29 -25.03
C GLU A 192 15.48 -17.88 -23.89
N PHE A 193 15.90 -18.07 -22.65
CA PHE A 193 15.05 -17.87 -21.47
C PHE A 193 15.80 -17.24 -20.30
N VAL A 194 15.13 -16.27 -19.65
CA VAL A 194 15.59 -15.66 -18.41
C VAL A 194 14.49 -15.72 -17.35
N GLN A 195 14.84 -16.24 -16.16
CA GLN A 195 14.00 -16.13 -14.98
C GLN A 195 14.71 -15.26 -13.93
N GLY A 196 14.34 -13.98 -13.86
CA GLY A 196 14.97 -13.01 -12.97
C GLY A 196 14.94 -11.59 -13.52
N THR A 197 15.95 -10.79 -13.21
CA THR A 197 16.02 -9.41 -13.68
C THR A 197 17.14 -9.26 -14.70
N LEU A 198 16.85 -8.73 -15.88
CA LEU A 198 17.86 -8.29 -16.83
C LEU A 198 17.96 -6.75 -16.76
N ARG A 199 19.09 -6.26 -16.28
CA ARG A 199 19.41 -4.83 -16.19
C ARG A 199 20.57 -4.50 -17.12
N ILE A 200 20.38 -3.53 -18.00
CA ILE A 200 21.44 -3.00 -18.85
C ILE A 200 21.57 -1.51 -18.54
N ARG A 201 22.76 -1.08 -18.16
CA ARG A 201 23.02 0.32 -17.84
C ARG A 201 24.34 0.77 -18.44
N SER A 202 24.44 2.04 -18.82
CA SER A 202 25.71 2.65 -19.22
C SER A 202 25.99 3.90 -18.38
N GLU A 203 27.23 3.98 -17.90
CA GLU A 203 27.77 5.17 -17.23
C GLU A 203 28.32 6.21 -18.24
N TYR A 204 28.46 5.83 -19.51
CA TYR A 204 28.94 6.70 -20.58
C TYR A 204 27.80 7.46 -21.25
N HIS A 205 27.98 8.76 -21.50
CA HIS A 205 27.00 9.64 -22.16
C HIS A 205 26.54 9.17 -23.57
N ILE A 206 27.30 8.29 -24.23
CA ILE A 206 26.95 7.66 -25.52
C ILE A 206 26.43 6.22 -25.38
N GLY A 207 25.97 5.82 -24.19
CA GLY A 207 25.59 4.44 -23.88
C GLY A 207 24.53 3.85 -24.80
N HIS A 208 23.63 4.68 -25.31
CA HIS A 208 22.63 4.31 -26.31
C HIS A 208 23.21 3.81 -27.65
N LYS A 209 24.49 4.04 -27.91
CA LYS A 209 25.20 3.55 -29.12
C LYS A 209 25.85 2.19 -28.93
N PHE A 210 25.89 1.64 -27.71
CA PHE A 210 26.48 0.33 -27.46
C PHE A 210 25.57 -0.77 -27.98
N THR A 211 26.17 -1.82 -28.55
CA THR A 211 25.41 -2.90 -29.20
C THR A 211 25.32 -4.13 -28.31
N HIS A 212 24.19 -4.34 -27.64
CA HIS A 212 23.93 -5.58 -26.91
C HIS A 212 23.10 -6.54 -27.76
N HIS A 213 23.46 -7.83 -27.78
CA HIS A 213 22.84 -8.82 -28.68
C HIS A 213 22.09 -9.91 -27.89
N PHE A 214 20.79 -10.04 -28.16
CA PHE A 214 19.90 -11.08 -27.63
C PHE A 214 19.05 -11.71 -28.76
N PRO A 215 19.69 -12.35 -29.76
CA PRO A 215 19.00 -12.78 -30.98
C PRO A 215 17.90 -13.84 -30.75
N PHE A 216 18.01 -14.64 -29.69
CA PHE A 216 17.11 -15.78 -29.44
C PHE A 216 16.29 -15.68 -28.15
N LEU A 217 16.33 -14.55 -27.42
CA LEU A 217 15.61 -14.43 -26.15
C LEU A 217 14.10 -14.40 -26.41
N LYS A 218 13.43 -15.54 -26.20
CA LYS A 218 12.01 -15.75 -26.51
C LYS A 218 11.10 -15.35 -25.35
N LYS A 219 11.55 -15.59 -24.11
CA LYS A 219 10.73 -15.39 -22.91
C LYS A 219 11.54 -14.88 -21.72
N LEU A 220 10.95 -13.95 -20.97
CA LEU A 220 11.52 -13.46 -19.72
C LEU A 220 10.47 -13.43 -18.60
N ILE A 221 10.75 -14.14 -17.51
CA ILE A 221 9.95 -14.12 -16.28
C ILE A 221 10.68 -13.26 -15.24
N GLY A 222 10.23 -12.01 -15.10
CA GLY A 222 10.79 -11.02 -14.19
C GLY A 222 10.99 -9.67 -14.86
N ASN A 223 11.96 -8.86 -14.39
CA ASN A 223 12.02 -7.44 -14.75
C ASN A 223 13.09 -7.14 -15.80
N LEU A 224 12.76 -6.23 -16.71
CA LEU A 224 13.68 -5.60 -17.64
C LEU A 224 13.95 -4.16 -17.20
N LYS A 225 15.22 -3.79 -17.07
CA LYS A 225 15.63 -2.44 -16.66
C LYS A 225 16.69 -1.89 -17.59
N PHE A 226 16.46 -0.70 -18.13
CA PHE A 226 17.34 -0.05 -19.09
C PHE A 226 17.67 1.36 -18.63
N GLU A 227 18.95 1.69 -18.56
CA GLU A 227 19.45 3.01 -18.15
C GLU A 227 20.51 3.47 -19.16
N ASN A 228 20.20 4.49 -19.97
CA ASN A 228 21.12 5.05 -20.97
C ASN A 228 21.71 3.98 -21.93
N THR A 229 20.86 3.14 -22.53
CA THR A 229 21.31 2.04 -23.38
C THR A 229 20.41 1.84 -24.61
N GLY A 230 20.98 1.21 -25.64
CA GLY A 230 20.29 0.81 -26.86
C GLY A 230 20.31 -0.71 -26.99
N VAL A 231 19.15 -1.35 -27.18
CA VAL A 231 19.09 -2.81 -27.39
C VAL A 231 17.83 -3.23 -28.13
N SER A 232 17.92 -4.31 -28.90
CA SER A 232 16.80 -4.92 -29.61
C SER A 232 16.58 -6.35 -29.13
N PHE A 233 15.32 -6.71 -28.89
CA PHE A 233 14.88 -8.07 -28.57
C PHE A 233 13.99 -8.59 -29.70
N PRO A 234 14.58 -9.11 -30.80
CA PRO A 234 13.84 -9.37 -32.04
C PRO A 234 12.78 -10.45 -31.92
N VAL A 235 12.95 -11.42 -31.00
CA VAL A 235 12.08 -12.60 -30.86
C VAL A 235 11.41 -12.73 -29.49
N LEU A 236 11.54 -11.73 -28.62
CA LEU A 236 10.93 -11.77 -27.29
C LEU A 236 9.41 -11.58 -27.41
N GLN A 237 8.65 -12.61 -27.09
CA GLN A 237 7.18 -12.64 -27.27
C GLN A 237 6.42 -12.25 -26.01
N GLU A 238 6.91 -12.67 -24.84
CA GLU A 238 6.22 -12.50 -23.56
C GLU A 238 7.19 -12.08 -22.45
N THR A 239 6.76 -11.08 -21.66
CA THR A 239 7.39 -10.74 -20.38
C THR A 239 6.34 -10.67 -19.28
N SER A 240 6.62 -11.27 -18.12
CA SER A 240 5.66 -11.30 -17.00
C SER A 240 5.88 -10.22 -15.95
N GLY A 241 7.06 -9.57 -15.94
CA GLY A 241 7.40 -8.53 -14.97
C GLY A 241 7.45 -7.14 -15.62
N SER A 242 8.11 -6.20 -14.94
CA SER A 242 8.10 -4.80 -15.36
C SER A 242 9.23 -4.49 -16.34
N ILE A 243 8.90 -3.80 -17.43
CA ILE A 243 9.83 -3.13 -18.33
C ILE A 243 10.00 -1.69 -17.84
N HIS A 244 11.24 -1.30 -17.55
CA HIS A 244 11.57 0.00 -17.01
C HIS A 244 12.69 0.65 -17.83
N MET A 245 12.46 1.86 -18.32
CA MET A 245 13.41 2.58 -19.16
C MET A 245 13.67 3.99 -18.60
N GLU A 246 14.93 4.32 -18.40
CA GLU A 246 15.38 5.61 -17.86
C GLU A 246 16.59 6.17 -18.64
N ASN A 247 16.84 7.47 -18.42
CA ASN A 247 18.05 8.17 -18.86
C ASN A 247 18.35 8.05 -20.36
N GLY A 248 17.35 8.25 -21.23
CA GLY A 248 17.53 8.24 -22.68
C GLY A 248 17.79 6.86 -23.27
N SER A 249 17.12 5.83 -22.76
CA SER A 249 17.24 4.46 -23.31
C SER A 249 16.39 4.29 -24.57
N TYR A 250 16.88 3.52 -25.55
CA TYR A 250 16.17 3.23 -26.81
C TYR A 250 16.08 1.71 -27.01
N VAL A 251 14.90 1.14 -26.82
CA VAL A 251 14.71 -0.33 -26.84
C VAL A 251 13.62 -0.72 -27.82
N THR A 252 13.90 -1.71 -28.66
CA THR A 252 12.93 -2.23 -29.64
C THR A 252 12.50 -3.64 -29.30
N PHE A 253 11.18 -3.87 -29.29
CA PHE A 253 10.55 -5.17 -29.04
C PHE A 253 9.64 -5.57 -30.23
N PRO A 254 10.20 -5.99 -31.37
CA PRO A 254 9.42 -6.24 -32.59
C PRO A 254 8.34 -7.34 -32.46
N ALA A 255 8.57 -8.32 -31.59
CA ALA A 255 7.71 -9.51 -31.45
C ALA A 255 6.95 -9.57 -30.11
N LEU A 256 7.04 -8.54 -29.25
CA LEU A 256 6.46 -8.58 -27.91
C LEU A 256 4.95 -8.35 -27.97
N GLU A 257 4.18 -9.41 -27.73
CA GLU A 257 2.73 -9.40 -27.72
C GLU A 257 2.18 -9.07 -26.32
N LYS A 258 2.87 -9.53 -25.27
CA LYS A 258 2.39 -9.45 -23.88
C LYS A 258 3.45 -8.96 -22.90
N SER A 259 3.05 -8.05 -22.01
CA SER A 259 3.92 -7.49 -20.98
C SER A 259 3.26 -7.42 -19.60
N GLY A 260 4.08 -7.32 -18.55
CA GLY A 260 3.65 -6.94 -17.20
C GLY A 260 3.40 -5.43 -17.12
N ASN A 261 4.23 -4.70 -16.36
CA ASN A 261 4.18 -3.23 -16.35
C ASN A 261 5.15 -2.66 -17.39
N ILE A 262 4.84 -1.49 -17.96
CA ILE A 262 5.75 -0.72 -18.80
C ILE A 262 5.87 0.68 -18.21
N MET A 263 7.08 1.08 -17.85
CA MET A 263 7.39 2.42 -17.37
C MET A 263 8.55 3.04 -18.16
N LEU A 264 8.27 4.18 -18.78
CA LEU A 264 9.17 4.88 -19.70
C LEU A 264 9.40 6.31 -19.19
N ASN A 265 10.63 6.62 -18.75
CA ASN A 265 10.99 7.89 -18.13
C ASN A 265 12.26 8.50 -18.75
N GLY A 266 12.51 9.78 -18.46
CA GLY A 266 13.80 10.43 -18.72
C GLY A 266 14.20 10.44 -20.20
N ARG A 267 13.28 10.83 -21.09
CA ARG A 267 13.47 10.86 -22.56
C ARG A 267 13.77 9.49 -23.21
N SER A 268 13.42 8.39 -22.53
CA SER A 268 13.56 7.04 -23.10
C SER A 268 12.44 6.72 -24.09
N ARG A 269 12.71 5.83 -25.03
CA ARG A 269 11.78 5.42 -26.10
C ARG A 269 11.76 3.90 -26.25
N GLY A 270 10.55 3.33 -26.17
CA GLY A 270 10.27 1.93 -26.49
C GLY A 270 9.47 1.80 -27.79
N SER A 271 9.78 0.79 -28.61
CA SER A 271 8.98 0.42 -29.80
C SER A 271 8.29 -0.92 -29.57
N PHE A 272 6.96 -0.92 -29.67
CA PHE A 272 6.08 -2.05 -29.36
C PHE A 272 5.04 -2.29 -30.49
N PRO A 273 5.47 -2.66 -31.71
CA PRO A 273 4.60 -2.68 -32.88
C PRO A 273 3.45 -3.69 -32.80
N VAL A 274 3.62 -4.79 -32.05
CA VAL A 274 2.64 -5.90 -31.97
C VAL A 274 2.11 -6.13 -30.54
N LEU A 275 2.38 -5.22 -29.60
CA LEU A 275 1.96 -5.37 -28.21
C LEU A 275 0.45 -5.22 -28.10
N THR A 276 -0.24 -6.29 -27.70
CA THR A 276 -1.71 -6.32 -27.55
C THR A 276 -2.16 -6.20 -26.11
N ASP A 277 -1.37 -6.73 -25.16
CA ASP A 277 -1.77 -6.90 -23.77
C ASP A 277 -0.70 -6.44 -22.75
N ILE A 278 -1.14 -5.64 -21.79
CA ILE A 278 -0.36 -5.22 -20.62
C ILE A 278 -1.12 -5.68 -19.36
N ASN A 279 -0.58 -6.65 -18.64
CA ASN A 279 -1.19 -7.20 -17.42
C ASN A 279 -0.98 -6.29 -16.19
N GLY A 280 -0.17 -5.24 -16.32
CA GLY A 280 0.07 -4.21 -15.32
C GLY A 280 -0.30 -2.81 -15.80
N ASN A 281 0.52 -1.84 -15.42
CA ASN A 281 0.36 -0.42 -15.78
C ASN A 281 1.22 -0.06 -16.99
N PHE A 282 0.74 0.88 -17.80
CA PHE A 282 1.53 1.61 -18.78
C PHE A 282 1.67 3.07 -18.34
N ILE A 283 2.90 3.47 -18.03
CA ILE A 283 3.25 4.82 -17.58
C ILE A 283 4.34 5.36 -18.49
N TYR A 284 4.05 6.47 -19.17
CA TYR A 284 5.02 7.14 -20.02
C TYR A 284 5.15 8.60 -19.60
N ASN A 285 6.38 9.04 -19.36
CA ASN A 285 6.74 10.42 -19.04
C ASN A 285 7.86 10.92 -19.97
N GLY A 286 7.84 10.51 -21.24
CA GLY A 286 8.78 10.99 -22.25
C GLY A 286 8.23 12.18 -23.04
N SER A 287 9.09 12.81 -23.83
CA SER A 287 8.78 14.03 -24.58
C SER A 287 8.27 13.79 -26.01
N GLU A 288 8.39 12.56 -26.54
CA GLU A 288 7.96 12.21 -27.90
C GLU A 288 6.69 11.35 -27.86
N LYS A 289 5.91 11.30 -28.95
CA LYS A 289 4.74 10.40 -29.00
C LYS A 289 5.15 8.92 -29.05
N CYS A 290 4.50 8.08 -28.25
CA CYS A 290 4.60 6.62 -28.24
C CYS A 290 3.34 6.02 -28.88
N GLU A 291 3.48 5.41 -30.05
CA GLU A 291 2.38 4.78 -30.76
C GLU A 291 2.26 3.30 -30.38
N LEU A 292 1.08 2.92 -29.88
CA LEU A 292 0.71 1.58 -29.41
C LEU A 292 -0.44 1.06 -30.27
N ASN A 293 -0.23 1.00 -31.58
CA ASN A 293 -1.28 0.74 -32.57
C ASN A 293 -1.96 -0.63 -32.41
N ALA A 294 -1.26 -1.63 -31.88
CA ALA A 294 -1.81 -2.97 -31.62
C ALA A 294 -2.42 -3.13 -30.22
N LEU A 295 -2.24 -2.17 -29.32
CA LEU A 295 -2.62 -2.33 -27.91
C LEU A 295 -4.13 -2.34 -27.75
N ARG A 296 -4.65 -3.39 -27.09
CA ARG A 296 -6.10 -3.58 -26.86
C ARG A 296 -6.44 -3.61 -25.38
N TYR A 297 -5.53 -4.10 -24.53
CA TYR A 297 -5.82 -4.37 -23.12
C TYR A 297 -4.73 -3.84 -22.18
N VAL A 298 -5.13 -3.07 -21.17
CA VAL A 298 -4.27 -2.66 -20.05
C VAL A 298 -4.98 -2.95 -18.74
N LYS A 299 -4.59 -4.01 -18.02
CA LYS A 299 -5.31 -4.43 -16.81
C LYS A 299 -5.21 -3.41 -15.66
N GLY A 300 -4.08 -2.71 -15.58
CA GLY A 300 -3.83 -1.66 -14.58
C GLY A 300 -4.16 -0.27 -15.11
N VAL A 301 -3.26 0.68 -14.86
CA VAL A 301 -3.40 2.08 -15.27
C VAL A 301 -2.87 2.27 -16.69
N PHE A 302 -3.65 2.90 -17.57
CA PHE A 302 -3.18 3.46 -18.83
C PHE A 302 -3.08 4.98 -18.73
N ASN A 303 -1.85 5.50 -18.80
CA ASN A 303 -1.57 6.93 -18.81
C ASN A 303 -1.32 7.41 -20.26
N THR A 304 -2.12 8.36 -20.74
CA THR A 304 -2.06 8.84 -22.13
C THR A 304 -1.01 9.93 -22.39
N TYR A 305 -0.22 10.33 -21.40
CA TYR A 305 0.82 11.33 -21.60
C TYR A 305 1.77 10.94 -22.73
N ASN A 306 1.70 11.68 -23.85
CA ASN A 306 2.41 11.37 -25.08
C ASN A 306 2.23 9.93 -25.60
N ALA A 307 1.14 9.24 -25.27
CA ALA A 307 0.89 7.86 -25.68
C ALA A 307 -0.42 7.74 -26.46
N VAL A 308 -0.39 7.10 -27.62
CA VAL A 308 -1.55 6.93 -28.49
C VAL A 308 -1.81 5.45 -28.69
N ALA A 309 -2.99 4.99 -28.26
CA ALA A 309 -3.44 3.60 -28.40
C ALA A 309 -4.83 3.57 -29.07
N PRO A 310 -4.91 3.68 -30.40
CA PRO A 310 -6.19 3.86 -31.10
C PRO A 310 -7.14 2.66 -30.92
N ASN A 311 -6.60 1.45 -30.80
CA ASN A 311 -7.36 0.20 -30.71
C ASN A 311 -7.62 -0.28 -29.27
N ILE A 312 -7.37 0.58 -28.27
CA ILE A 312 -7.60 0.24 -26.87
C ILE A 312 -9.08 -0.10 -26.66
N ALA A 313 -9.34 -1.30 -26.12
CA ALA A 313 -10.68 -1.82 -25.89
C ALA A 313 -11.04 -1.87 -24.41
N GLU A 314 -10.08 -2.20 -23.54
CA GLU A 314 -10.31 -2.25 -22.10
C GLU A 314 -9.10 -1.80 -21.28
N VAL A 315 -9.37 -1.03 -20.23
CA VAL A 315 -8.37 -0.57 -19.27
C VAL A 315 -8.82 -0.79 -17.82
N GLY A 316 -7.88 -0.84 -16.88
CA GLY A 316 -8.15 -0.73 -15.45
C GLY A 316 -8.56 0.69 -15.11
N ASP A 317 -7.58 1.56 -14.87
CA ASP A 317 -7.77 3.00 -14.72
C ASP A 317 -7.26 3.74 -15.97
N LEU A 318 -7.90 4.86 -16.30
CA LEU A 318 -7.52 5.71 -17.42
C LEU A 318 -7.10 7.09 -16.90
N ILE A 319 -5.87 7.51 -17.19
CA ILE A 319 -5.38 8.85 -16.88
C ILE A 319 -5.16 9.61 -18.18
N ILE A 320 -5.86 10.74 -18.32
CA ILE A 320 -5.87 11.57 -19.53
C ILE A 320 -5.16 12.88 -19.24
N HIS A 321 -4.17 13.21 -20.08
CA HIS A 321 -3.43 14.49 -20.00
C HIS A 321 -3.88 15.50 -21.06
N GLU A 322 -4.12 15.05 -22.28
CA GLU A 322 -4.51 15.90 -23.41
C GLU A 322 -5.82 15.38 -24.02
N THR A 323 -6.35 16.06 -25.04
CA THR A 323 -7.54 15.59 -25.75
C THR A 323 -7.24 14.29 -26.48
N ASP A 324 -7.92 13.22 -26.08
CA ASP A 324 -7.81 11.89 -26.68
C ASP A 324 -9.15 11.44 -27.28
N ARG A 325 -9.08 10.61 -28.32
CA ARG A 325 -10.25 9.96 -28.93
C ARG A 325 -10.23 8.47 -28.67
N PHE A 326 -11.23 7.99 -27.94
CA PHE A 326 -11.37 6.58 -27.61
C PHE A 326 -12.51 5.94 -28.41
N GLU A 327 -12.24 5.68 -29.69
CA GLU A 327 -13.25 5.13 -30.60
C GLU A 327 -13.60 3.66 -30.31
N HIS A 328 -12.63 2.88 -29.81
CA HIS A 328 -12.78 1.44 -29.57
C HIS A 328 -12.86 1.04 -28.10
N LEU A 329 -12.71 2.00 -27.17
CA LEU A 329 -12.72 1.72 -25.74
C LEU A 329 -14.13 1.33 -25.28
N GLN A 330 -14.29 0.07 -24.88
CA GLN A 330 -15.55 -0.51 -24.43
C GLN A 330 -15.67 -0.54 -22.91
N LYS A 331 -14.54 -0.64 -22.20
CA LYS A 331 -14.56 -0.89 -20.76
C LYS A 331 -13.44 -0.19 -20.01
N VAL A 332 -13.80 0.53 -18.96
CA VAL A 332 -12.87 1.04 -17.93
C VAL A 332 -13.27 0.39 -16.61
N ASN A 333 -12.41 -0.48 -16.05
CA ASN A 333 -12.76 -1.25 -14.85
C ASN A 333 -12.76 -0.42 -13.56
N GLY A 334 -11.98 0.65 -13.51
CA GLY A 334 -11.88 1.58 -12.41
C GLY A 334 -12.34 2.97 -12.84
N LYS A 335 -11.48 3.97 -12.69
CA LYS A 335 -11.83 5.38 -12.88
C LYS A 335 -11.18 6.01 -14.12
N ILE A 336 -11.78 7.09 -14.58
CA ILE A 336 -11.18 8.02 -15.54
C ILE A 336 -10.74 9.26 -14.76
N GLN A 337 -9.49 9.70 -14.96
CA GLN A 337 -8.92 10.86 -14.29
C GLN A 337 -8.32 11.83 -15.32
N PHE A 338 -8.65 13.11 -15.21
CA PHE A 338 -8.02 14.18 -15.98
C PHE A 338 -7.01 14.92 -15.12
N LEU A 339 -5.79 15.11 -15.62
CA LEU A 339 -4.73 15.84 -14.91
C LEU A 339 -4.71 17.35 -15.21
N TYR A 340 -5.26 17.76 -16.35
CA TYR A 340 -5.46 19.16 -16.74
C TYR A 340 -6.96 19.44 -16.99
N ASN A 341 -7.31 20.68 -17.35
CA ASN A 341 -8.70 21.06 -17.62
C ASN A 341 -9.32 20.15 -18.69
N VAL A 342 -10.55 19.68 -18.43
CA VAL A 342 -11.25 18.77 -19.35
C VAL A 342 -11.58 19.49 -20.64
N ASN A 343 -11.09 18.95 -21.76
CA ASN A 343 -11.49 19.39 -23.08
C ASN A 343 -12.76 18.63 -23.52
N PRO A 344 -13.87 19.31 -23.84
CA PRO A 344 -15.13 18.70 -24.29
C PRO A 344 -15.02 17.90 -25.61
N GLU A 345 -13.88 17.96 -26.31
CA GLU A 345 -13.63 17.12 -27.50
C GLU A 345 -13.31 15.65 -27.20
N THR A 346 -13.04 15.30 -25.94
CA THR A 346 -12.78 13.90 -25.54
C THR A 346 -14.05 13.06 -25.74
N CYS A 347 -13.96 12.01 -26.58
CA CYS A 347 -15.12 11.22 -26.99
C CYS A 347 -15.00 9.76 -26.55
N PHE A 348 -16.05 9.26 -25.87
CA PHE A 348 -16.19 7.87 -25.41
C PHE A 348 -17.35 7.17 -26.15
N LYS A 349 -17.26 7.12 -27.47
CA LYS A 349 -18.37 6.65 -28.33
C LYS A 349 -18.79 5.21 -28.06
N SER A 350 -17.82 4.35 -27.75
CA SER A 350 -18.03 2.89 -27.60
C SER A 350 -18.01 2.41 -26.15
N LEU A 351 -17.87 3.32 -25.17
CA LEU A 351 -17.72 2.92 -23.77
C LEU A 351 -19.04 2.38 -23.23
N GLU A 352 -19.07 1.09 -22.90
CA GLU A 352 -20.26 0.39 -22.41
C GLU A 352 -20.25 0.19 -20.89
N TYR A 353 -19.06 0.11 -20.28
CA TYR A 353 -18.89 -0.11 -18.85
C TYR A 353 -17.87 0.85 -18.24
N LEU A 354 -18.24 1.41 -17.09
CA LEU A 354 -17.35 2.21 -16.25
C LEU A 354 -17.37 1.74 -14.79
N GLY A 355 -16.19 1.57 -14.19
CA GLY A 355 -16.04 1.19 -12.80
C GLY A 355 -16.50 2.26 -11.83
N GLU A 356 -16.04 3.49 -12.04
CA GLU A 356 -16.26 4.61 -11.12
C GLU A 356 -16.59 5.89 -11.86
N TRP A 357 -17.67 6.57 -11.46
CA TRP A 357 -18.05 7.89 -11.94
C TRP A 357 -18.41 8.80 -10.77
N GLY A 358 -17.98 10.07 -10.82
CA GLY A 358 -18.24 11.00 -9.71
C GLY A 358 -17.33 12.22 -9.60
N ASP A 359 -16.46 12.47 -10.58
CA ASP A 359 -15.55 13.61 -10.57
C ASP A 359 -16.21 14.79 -11.29
N SER A 360 -16.44 15.91 -10.60
CA SER A 360 -17.09 17.09 -11.18
C SER A 360 -16.31 17.70 -12.34
N ARG A 361 -15.01 17.41 -12.47
CA ARG A 361 -14.21 17.82 -13.63
C ARG A 361 -14.72 17.18 -14.92
N MET A 362 -15.36 16.01 -14.82
CA MET A 362 -15.85 15.23 -15.95
C MET A 362 -17.23 15.67 -16.46
N ASN A 363 -17.82 16.70 -15.86
CA ASN A 363 -19.12 17.25 -16.27
C ASN A 363 -19.10 17.63 -17.76
N GLY A 364 -20.12 17.20 -18.49
CA GLY A 364 -20.29 17.52 -19.93
C GLY A 364 -19.74 16.47 -20.89
N LEU A 365 -19.02 15.45 -20.40
CA LEU A 365 -18.65 14.30 -21.22
C LEU A 365 -19.89 13.48 -21.60
N LYS A 366 -19.88 12.93 -22.82
CA LYS A 366 -20.98 12.12 -23.34
C LYS A 366 -20.58 10.66 -23.47
N PHE A 367 -21.44 9.78 -22.98
CA PHE A 367 -21.26 8.31 -23.06
C PHE A 367 -22.45 7.66 -23.77
N PRO A 368 -22.56 7.78 -25.10
CA PRO A 368 -23.73 7.35 -25.84
C PRO A 368 -23.98 5.83 -25.81
N ALA A 369 -22.95 5.03 -25.56
CA ALA A 369 -23.04 3.57 -25.50
C ALA A 369 -23.05 3.00 -24.07
N LEU A 370 -23.04 3.85 -23.03
CA LEU A 370 -22.87 3.42 -21.65
C LEU A 370 -24.09 2.64 -21.16
N LYS A 371 -23.84 1.40 -20.73
CA LYS A 371 -24.88 0.48 -20.25
C LYS A 371 -24.81 0.26 -18.74
N CYS A 372 -23.64 0.45 -18.14
CA CYS A 372 -23.43 0.13 -16.72
C CYS A 372 -22.35 1.02 -16.09
N ILE A 373 -22.64 1.54 -14.90
CA ILE A 373 -21.64 2.10 -13.98
C ILE A 373 -21.59 1.24 -12.73
N ASN A 374 -20.42 0.82 -12.26
CA ASN A 374 -20.34 -0.01 -11.06
C ASN A 374 -20.52 0.81 -9.77
N ASN A 375 -19.81 1.93 -9.64
CA ASN A 375 -19.96 2.88 -8.55
C ASN A 375 -20.17 4.30 -9.09
N TYR A 376 -21.31 4.89 -8.77
CA TYR A 376 -21.70 6.22 -9.22
C TYR A 376 -21.88 7.14 -8.00
N LEU A 377 -21.03 8.16 -7.87
CA LEU A 377 -21.33 9.29 -7.01
C LEU A 377 -22.35 10.14 -7.74
N TYR A 378 -23.51 10.32 -7.11
CA TYR A 378 -24.55 11.17 -7.62
C TYR A 378 -24.01 12.58 -7.85
N GLY A 379 -24.03 13.00 -9.11
CA GLY A 379 -23.76 14.35 -9.56
C GLY A 379 -25.01 14.88 -10.25
N THR A 380 -25.38 16.12 -9.99
CA THR A 380 -26.63 16.75 -10.45
C THR A 380 -26.77 16.86 -11.98
N TYR A 381 -25.78 16.42 -12.76
CA TYR A 381 -25.67 16.71 -14.20
C TYR A 381 -25.83 15.50 -15.13
N ASP A 382 -25.69 14.26 -14.65
CA ASP A 382 -25.48 13.12 -15.58
C ASP A 382 -26.59 12.05 -15.59
N GLY A 383 -27.46 11.99 -14.57
CA GLY A 383 -28.65 11.13 -14.58
C GLY A 383 -28.39 9.61 -14.68
N PHE A 384 -27.17 9.15 -14.39
CA PHE A 384 -26.77 7.74 -14.57
C PHE A 384 -27.25 6.77 -13.46
N GLU A 385 -28.08 7.23 -12.52
CA GLU A 385 -28.55 6.40 -11.40
C GLU A 385 -29.18 5.07 -11.86
N HIS A 386 -29.92 5.10 -12.97
CA HIS A 386 -30.64 3.94 -13.52
C HIS A 386 -29.75 2.86 -14.12
N ILE A 387 -28.52 3.19 -14.53
CA ILE A 387 -27.52 2.23 -15.03
C ILE A 387 -26.42 1.95 -13.99
N ALA A 388 -26.50 2.57 -12.81
CA ALA A 388 -25.53 2.39 -11.75
C ALA A 388 -25.88 1.18 -10.87
N LYS A 389 -24.90 0.31 -10.59
CA LYS A 389 -25.06 -0.78 -9.62
C LYS A 389 -25.09 -0.27 -8.19
N ASN A 390 -24.24 0.70 -7.88
CA ASN A 390 -24.16 1.34 -6.57
C ASN A 390 -24.19 2.86 -6.73
N VAL A 391 -25.21 3.50 -6.16
CA VAL A 391 -25.35 4.96 -6.12
C VAL A 391 -24.93 5.47 -4.75
N TYR A 392 -24.06 6.48 -4.74
CA TYR A 392 -23.56 7.14 -3.54
C TYR A 392 -24.01 8.60 -3.55
N PHE A 393 -24.52 9.09 -2.43
CA PHE A 393 -24.96 10.47 -2.24
C PHE A 393 -24.05 11.15 -1.22
N LYS A 394 -23.41 12.26 -1.58
CA LYS A 394 -22.54 13.02 -0.68
C LYS A 394 -23.39 14.02 0.11
N ILE A 395 -23.91 13.58 1.25
CA ILE A 395 -24.76 14.42 2.13
C ILE A 395 -24.04 15.69 2.60
N ASN A 396 -22.77 15.54 2.97
CA ASN A 396 -21.90 16.64 3.37
C ASN A 396 -20.43 16.20 3.23
N ASN A 397 -19.48 17.03 3.68
CA ASN A 397 -18.05 16.74 3.56
C ASN A 397 -17.56 15.48 4.33
N ASN A 398 -18.37 14.93 5.22
CA ASN A 398 -17.99 13.79 6.06
C ASN A 398 -18.87 12.55 5.85
N LEU A 399 -20.00 12.65 5.15
CA LEU A 399 -21.03 11.61 5.12
C LEU A 399 -21.45 11.31 3.68
N HIS A 400 -21.33 10.03 3.32
CA HIS A 400 -21.88 9.49 2.09
C HIS A 400 -22.94 8.44 2.41
N LEU A 401 -24.07 8.45 1.70
CA LEU A 401 -25.12 7.44 1.81
C LEU A 401 -25.23 6.61 0.55
N THR A 402 -25.63 5.37 0.72
CA THR A 402 -26.15 4.49 -0.33
C THR A 402 -27.50 3.95 0.12
N LYS A 403 -28.14 3.11 -0.72
CA LYS A 403 -29.43 2.50 -0.41
C LYS A 403 -29.52 1.85 0.98
N ASP A 404 -28.44 1.17 1.39
CA ASP A 404 -28.45 0.33 2.60
C ASP A 404 -27.35 0.71 3.61
N HIS A 405 -26.41 1.57 3.22
CA HIS A 405 -25.23 1.87 4.02
C HIS A 405 -24.92 3.36 4.07
N PHE A 406 -24.10 3.74 5.05
CA PHE A 406 -23.42 5.02 5.09
C PHE A 406 -21.92 4.83 5.29
N ILE A 407 -21.16 5.82 4.86
CA ILE A 407 -19.71 5.88 4.96
C ILE A 407 -19.34 7.24 5.53
N ILE A 408 -18.50 7.24 6.57
CA ILE A 408 -17.95 8.46 7.14
C ILE A 408 -16.56 8.65 6.54
N SER A 409 -16.40 9.62 5.66
CA SER A 409 -15.11 9.93 5.04
C SER A 409 -15.02 11.36 4.56
N ARG A 410 -13.82 11.93 4.71
CA ARG A 410 -13.39 13.22 4.15
C ARG A 410 -12.56 13.06 2.88
N THR A 411 -12.26 11.83 2.47
CA THR A 411 -11.44 11.56 1.29
C THR A 411 -12.25 11.81 0.02
N SER A 412 -11.56 11.96 -1.12
CA SER A 412 -12.25 12.00 -2.41
C SER A 412 -12.91 10.66 -2.73
N PHE A 413 -13.91 10.70 -3.62
CA PHE A 413 -14.78 9.57 -3.95
C PHE A 413 -14.04 8.25 -4.25
N PRO A 414 -12.96 8.22 -5.06
CA PRO A 414 -12.27 6.95 -5.34
C PRO A 414 -11.70 6.25 -4.10
N TYR A 415 -11.43 6.99 -3.03
CA TYR A 415 -10.86 6.43 -1.81
C TYR A 415 -11.91 6.03 -0.77
N ILE A 416 -13.18 6.42 -0.95
CA ILE A 416 -14.23 6.05 0.03
C ILE A 416 -14.49 4.54 0.05
N PHE A 417 -14.10 3.81 -1.00
CA PHE A 417 -14.27 2.36 -1.07
C PHE A 417 -13.35 1.61 -0.10
N GLN A 418 -12.28 2.26 0.37
CA GLN A 418 -11.37 1.73 1.39
C GLN A 418 -11.91 1.97 2.81
N GLU A 419 -12.91 2.84 2.94
CA GLU A 419 -13.49 3.24 4.22
C GLU A 419 -14.54 2.24 4.70
N LYS A 420 -14.73 2.20 6.01
CA LYS A 420 -15.67 1.28 6.63
C LYS A 420 -17.11 1.66 6.30
N ARG A 421 -17.86 0.69 5.79
CA ARG A 421 -19.30 0.81 5.51
C ARG A 421 -20.10 0.41 6.74
N TYR A 422 -21.09 1.22 7.07
CA TYR A 422 -22.00 0.97 8.19
C TYR A 422 -23.44 0.86 7.70
N PRO A 423 -24.29 -0.01 8.27
CA PRO A 423 -25.68 -0.13 7.86
C PRO A 423 -26.47 1.13 8.24
N LEU A 424 -27.47 1.52 7.44
CA LEU A 424 -28.34 2.68 7.74
C LEU A 424 -29.03 2.59 9.11
N ARG A 425 -29.33 1.37 9.59
CA ARG A 425 -29.82 1.14 10.96
C ARG A 425 -28.93 1.81 12.01
N LYS A 426 -27.61 1.79 11.83
CA LYS A 426 -26.66 2.42 12.74
C LYS A 426 -26.66 3.95 12.60
N LEU A 427 -26.90 4.48 11.40
CA LEU A 427 -27.08 5.93 11.18
C LEU A 427 -28.31 6.44 11.92
N VAL A 428 -29.45 5.76 11.79
CA VAL A 428 -30.71 6.12 12.49
C VAL A 428 -30.50 6.20 14.00
N GLY A 429 -29.81 5.22 14.60
CA GLY A 429 -29.47 5.25 16.03
C GLY A 429 -28.60 6.46 16.41
N ILE A 430 -27.74 6.96 15.51
CA ILE A 430 -26.93 8.16 15.73
C ILE A 430 -27.77 9.43 15.58
N LEU A 431 -28.61 9.52 14.55
CA LEU A 431 -29.51 10.66 14.34
C LEU A 431 -30.42 10.87 15.56
N LYS A 432 -30.92 9.77 16.15
CA LYS A 432 -31.72 9.79 17.37
C LYS A 432 -31.02 10.32 18.63
N LEU A 433 -29.69 10.45 18.62
CA LEU A 433 -28.98 11.12 19.73
C LEU A 433 -29.34 12.62 19.81
N ARG A 434 -29.70 13.22 18.68
CA ARG A 434 -30.03 14.64 18.55
C ARG A 434 -31.52 14.89 18.29
N HIS A 435 -32.17 13.98 17.57
CA HIS A 435 -33.53 14.18 17.07
C HIS A 435 -34.52 13.25 17.77
N SER A 436 -35.55 13.84 18.36
CA SER A 436 -36.59 13.10 19.10
C SER A 436 -37.54 12.30 18.20
N SER A 437 -37.74 12.74 16.96
CA SER A 437 -38.62 12.10 15.97
C SER A 437 -38.07 12.26 14.55
N PHE A 438 -38.58 11.48 13.60
CA PHE A 438 -38.22 11.63 12.19
C PHE A 438 -38.56 13.03 11.67
N GLN A 439 -39.75 13.56 12.01
CA GLN A 439 -40.14 14.93 11.67
C GLN A 439 -39.18 15.99 12.24
N ASN A 440 -38.64 15.75 13.44
CA ASN A 440 -37.64 16.63 14.03
C ASN A 440 -36.30 16.57 13.28
N PHE A 441 -35.88 15.39 12.83
CA PHE A 441 -34.70 15.23 11.97
C PHE A 441 -34.91 15.93 10.61
N GLU A 442 -36.07 15.72 9.99
CA GLU A 442 -36.41 16.28 8.69
C GLU A 442 -36.29 17.82 8.72
N THR A 443 -37.03 18.45 9.63
CA THR A 443 -37.15 19.91 9.71
C THR A 443 -35.91 20.63 10.25
N ARG A 444 -35.07 19.96 11.06
CA ARG A 444 -33.92 20.60 11.73
C ARG A 444 -32.58 20.30 11.07
N GLU A 445 -32.45 19.17 10.38
CA GLU A 445 -31.19 18.74 9.80
C GLU A 445 -31.29 18.45 8.31
N TYR A 446 -32.23 17.60 7.86
CA TYR A 446 -32.32 17.26 6.44
C TYR A 446 -32.57 18.51 5.58
N GLU A 447 -33.65 19.26 5.85
CA GLU A 447 -34.03 20.43 5.05
C GLU A 447 -33.03 21.60 5.14
N ARG A 448 -32.20 21.64 6.18
CA ARG A 448 -31.35 22.80 6.51
C ARG A 448 -29.86 22.57 6.27
N GLN A 449 -29.40 21.33 6.37
CA GLN A 449 -27.97 21.00 6.46
C GLN A 449 -27.54 19.92 5.47
N TRP A 450 -28.44 19.04 5.04
CA TRP A 450 -28.11 18.01 4.07
C TRP A 450 -28.26 18.58 2.66
N GLU A 451 -27.48 18.04 1.72
CA GLU A 451 -27.71 18.29 0.30
C GLU A 451 -29.11 17.78 -0.09
N SER A 452 -29.95 18.66 -0.64
CA SER A 452 -31.34 18.37 -0.99
C SER A 452 -31.45 17.66 -2.34
N TYR A 453 -31.24 16.35 -2.36
CA TYR A 453 -31.40 15.54 -3.56
C TYR A 453 -32.87 15.23 -3.86
N THR A 454 -33.35 15.66 -5.03
CA THR A 454 -34.73 15.48 -5.49
C THR A 454 -34.91 14.28 -6.41
N THR A 455 -34.29 13.13 -6.09
CA THR A 455 -34.34 11.91 -6.94
C THR A 455 -35.14 10.78 -6.32
N PRO A 456 -35.79 9.91 -7.13
CA PRO A 456 -36.45 8.71 -6.62
C PRO A 456 -35.51 7.75 -5.88
N PHE A 457 -34.22 7.74 -6.22
CA PHE A 457 -33.21 6.90 -5.55
C PHE A 457 -32.88 7.44 -4.17
N PHE A 458 -32.73 8.76 -4.03
CA PHE A 458 -32.52 9.36 -2.72
C PHE A 458 -33.76 9.26 -1.83
N LYS A 459 -34.96 9.41 -2.42
CA LYS A 459 -36.22 9.20 -1.71
C LYS A 459 -36.28 7.81 -1.07
N GLN A 460 -35.83 6.75 -1.77
CA GLN A 460 -35.76 5.40 -1.17
C GLN A 460 -34.83 5.34 0.06
N VAL A 461 -33.75 6.13 0.09
CA VAL A 461 -32.86 6.22 1.26
C VAL A 461 -33.60 6.89 2.42
N LEU A 462 -34.31 7.99 2.17
CA LEU A 462 -35.11 8.69 3.18
C LEU A 462 -36.25 7.82 3.72
N ASP A 463 -37.04 7.18 2.85
CA ASP A 463 -38.11 6.25 3.21
C ASP A 463 -37.56 5.10 4.08
N LYS A 464 -36.32 4.65 3.80
CA LYS A 464 -35.65 3.63 4.60
C LYS A 464 -35.23 4.15 5.98
N ILE A 465 -34.73 5.38 6.07
CA ILE A 465 -34.40 6.04 7.35
C ILE A 465 -35.67 6.21 8.19
N GLU A 466 -36.78 6.66 7.58
CA GLU A 466 -38.07 6.83 8.24
C GLU A 466 -38.62 5.51 8.78
N SER A 467 -38.68 4.45 7.95
CA SER A 467 -39.17 3.15 8.38
C SER A 467 -38.35 2.55 9.53
N LEU A 468 -37.04 2.74 9.52
CA LEU A 468 -36.15 2.33 10.61
C LEU A 468 -36.31 3.18 11.87
N TRP A 469 -36.92 4.37 11.79
CA TRP A 469 -37.02 5.28 12.93
C TRP A 469 -37.80 4.67 14.09
N MET A 470 -38.84 3.88 13.84
CA MET A 470 -39.60 3.24 14.93
C MET A 470 -38.93 1.95 15.45
N GLU A 471 -38.09 1.30 14.65
CA GLU A 471 -37.45 0.02 15.00
C GLU A 471 -36.13 0.17 15.77
N VAL A 472 -35.47 1.32 15.66
CA VAL A 472 -34.07 1.48 16.09
C VAL A 472 -33.98 2.28 17.37
N GLU A 473 -33.36 1.71 18.40
CA GLU A 473 -33.02 2.45 19.61
C GLU A 473 -31.88 3.46 19.39
N PRO A 474 -31.87 4.60 20.12
CA PRO A 474 -30.74 5.53 20.11
C PRO A 474 -29.41 4.82 20.43
N MET A 475 -28.34 5.27 19.78
CA MET A 475 -27.01 4.69 19.96
C MET A 475 -26.55 4.84 21.40
N LYS A 476 -26.22 3.74 22.08
CA LYS A 476 -25.71 3.80 23.45
C LYS A 476 -24.31 4.44 23.50
N TYR A 477 -24.08 5.28 24.52
CA TYR A 477 -22.82 5.98 24.75
C TYR A 477 -21.61 5.04 24.76
N GLU A 478 -21.70 3.93 25.51
CA GLU A 478 -20.61 2.99 25.72
C GLU A 478 -20.16 2.35 24.40
N LYS A 479 -21.08 2.22 23.44
CA LYS A 479 -20.85 1.58 22.15
C LYS A 479 -19.97 2.44 21.24
N PHE A 480 -20.22 3.75 21.17
CA PHE A 480 -19.39 4.63 20.32
C PHE A 480 -18.16 5.16 21.07
N PHE A 481 -18.23 5.34 22.39
CA PHE A 481 -17.09 5.77 23.20
C PHE A 481 -15.90 4.80 23.09
N LYS A 482 -16.19 3.49 23.05
CA LYS A 482 -15.19 2.42 22.91
C LYS A 482 -14.88 2.03 21.45
N ALA A 483 -15.46 2.71 20.46
CA ALA A 483 -15.19 2.37 19.06
C ALA A 483 -13.71 2.63 18.69
N GLU A 484 -13.12 1.70 17.93
CA GLU A 484 -11.75 1.86 17.40
C GLU A 484 -11.68 2.87 16.25
N ASP A 485 -12.74 2.94 15.44
CA ASP A 485 -12.84 3.90 14.34
C ASP A 485 -13.02 5.32 14.89
N ARG A 486 -11.96 6.11 14.77
CA ARG A 486 -11.91 7.51 15.21
C ARG A 486 -12.91 8.39 14.47
N ASN A 487 -13.08 8.22 13.15
CA ASN A 487 -14.00 9.03 12.36
C ASN A 487 -15.45 8.74 12.76
N PHE A 488 -15.76 7.46 12.96
CA PHE A 488 -17.06 7.03 13.50
C PHE A 488 -17.33 7.61 14.89
N LYS A 489 -16.34 7.58 15.79
CA LYS A 489 -16.47 8.11 17.14
C LYS A 489 -16.73 9.62 17.14
N LEU A 490 -15.94 10.38 16.38
CA LEU A 490 -16.10 11.84 16.23
C LEU A 490 -17.47 12.19 15.64
N PHE A 491 -17.92 11.43 14.65
CA PHE A 491 -19.26 11.60 14.08
C PHE A 491 -20.34 11.35 15.13
N CYS A 492 -20.26 10.30 15.95
CA CYS A 492 -21.24 10.08 17.01
C CYS A 492 -21.27 11.23 18.04
N PHE A 493 -20.10 11.74 18.45
CA PHE A 493 -20.02 12.85 19.40
C PHE A 493 -20.64 14.14 18.87
N SER A 494 -20.57 14.40 17.56
CA SER A 494 -21.22 15.58 16.99
C SER A 494 -22.74 15.54 17.19
N TYR A 495 -23.37 14.36 17.18
CA TYR A 495 -24.81 14.18 17.45
C TYR A 495 -25.13 14.03 18.93
N TYR A 496 -24.23 13.48 19.74
CA TYR A 496 -24.46 13.26 21.17
C TYR A 496 -24.57 14.58 21.96
N GLY A 497 -23.82 15.61 21.55
CA GLY A 497 -23.78 16.89 22.24
C GLY A 497 -22.83 16.88 23.45
N VAL A 498 -22.19 18.03 23.70
CA VAL A 498 -21.16 18.15 24.73
C VAL A 498 -21.74 18.12 26.16
N GLY A 499 -22.92 18.69 26.39
CA GLY A 499 -23.58 18.64 27.71
C GLY A 499 -23.85 17.20 28.16
N ASN A 500 -24.48 16.40 27.30
CA ASN A 500 -24.72 14.97 27.54
C ASN A 500 -23.42 14.19 27.77
N LEU A 501 -22.35 14.54 27.06
CA LEU A 501 -21.03 13.96 27.26
C LEU A 501 -20.50 14.25 28.66
N MET A 502 -20.53 15.51 29.08
CA MET A 502 -20.02 15.92 30.39
C MET A 502 -20.83 15.33 31.54
N GLU A 503 -22.15 15.19 31.38
CA GLU A 503 -23.00 14.46 32.31
C GLU A 503 -22.59 12.99 32.41
N LYS A 504 -22.36 12.30 31.28
CA LYS A 504 -21.89 10.90 31.27
C LYS A 504 -20.49 10.70 31.84
N LEU A 505 -19.65 11.71 31.71
CA LEU A 505 -18.33 11.74 32.33
C LEU A 505 -18.38 12.08 33.81
N GLU A 506 -19.58 12.33 34.36
CA GLU A 506 -19.81 12.73 35.74
C GLU A 506 -18.95 13.94 36.11
N ALA A 507 -18.92 14.95 35.23
CA ALA A 507 -18.20 16.19 35.47
C ALA A 507 -18.71 16.88 36.73
N GLN A 508 -17.80 17.22 37.65
CA GLN A 508 -18.13 17.82 38.93
C GLN A 508 -17.77 19.30 38.92
N LYS A 509 -18.75 20.16 39.23
CA LYS A 509 -18.51 21.60 39.37
C LYS A 509 -17.68 21.88 40.61
N ILE A 510 -16.54 22.54 40.44
CA ILE A 510 -15.59 22.89 41.52
C ILE A 510 -15.46 24.41 41.74
N ASN A 511 -15.83 25.22 40.75
CA ASN A 511 -15.81 26.68 40.86
C ASN A 511 -16.90 27.31 40.00
N GLU A 512 -17.36 28.49 40.39
CA GLU A 512 -18.38 29.26 39.67
C GLU A 512 -18.20 30.74 39.93
N LYS A 513 -18.28 31.57 38.88
CA LYS A 513 -18.29 33.02 39.00
C LYS A 513 -19.17 33.66 37.95
N GLU A 514 -19.69 34.82 38.31
CA GLU A 514 -20.44 35.70 37.42
C GLU A 514 -19.72 37.04 37.25
N ILE A 515 -19.90 37.66 36.09
CA ILE A 515 -19.36 39.00 35.79
C ILE A 515 -20.32 39.75 34.86
N GLU A 516 -20.52 41.04 35.12
CA GLU A 516 -21.23 41.94 34.21
C GLU A 516 -20.27 42.48 33.15
N VAL A 517 -20.60 42.28 31.88
CA VAL A 517 -19.80 42.72 30.73
C VAL A 517 -20.64 43.67 29.87
N THR A 518 -20.00 44.73 29.37
CA THR A 518 -20.62 45.67 28.43
C THR A 518 -20.32 45.24 26.99
N TYR A 519 -21.34 44.81 26.27
CA TYR A 519 -21.30 44.37 24.88
C TYR A 519 -21.72 45.47 23.90
N GLN A 520 -21.26 45.34 22.66
CA GLN A 520 -21.77 46.06 21.49
C GLN A 520 -22.76 45.17 20.75
N GLU A 521 -24.01 45.62 20.68
CA GLU A 521 -25.06 45.05 19.83
C GLU A 521 -25.31 45.99 18.66
N TYR A 522 -25.64 45.45 17.48
CA TYR A 522 -25.88 46.25 16.29
C TYR A 522 -27.36 46.19 15.95
N ASP A 523 -27.97 47.35 15.70
CA ASP A 523 -29.35 47.39 15.19
C ASP A 523 -29.42 46.97 13.71
N GLU A 524 -30.64 46.87 13.17
CA GLU A 524 -30.88 46.49 11.76
C GLU A 524 -30.21 47.43 10.74
N ASN A 525 -29.83 48.64 11.18
CA ASN A 525 -29.14 49.64 10.36
C ASN A 525 -27.62 49.65 10.58
N GLY A 526 -27.09 48.73 11.40
CA GLY A 526 -25.66 48.63 11.71
C GLY A 526 -25.14 49.64 12.74
N ASN A 527 -26.00 50.34 13.47
CA ASN A 527 -25.58 51.24 14.55
C ASN A 527 -25.27 50.45 15.81
N ALA A 528 -24.14 50.75 16.45
CA ALA A 528 -23.73 50.09 17.68
C ALA A 528 -24.45 50.67 18.91
N LYS A 529 -25.06 49.80 19.71
CA LYS A 529 -25.64 50.07 21.02
C LYS A 529 -24.88 49.30 22.09
N LEU A 530 -24.61 49.95 23.22
CA LEU A 530 -24.01 49.28 24.38
C LEU A 530 -25.09 48.64 25.23
N ILE A 531 -24.92 47.35 25.53
CA ILE A 531 -25.80 46.59 26.42
C ILE A 531 -24.96 45.93 27.52
N ARG A 532 -25.55 45.74 28.70
CA ARG A 532 -24.90 45.01 29.79
C ARG A 532 -25.53 43.63 29.91
N LYS A 533 -24.70 42.60 29.99
CA LYS A 533 -25.14 41.22 30.22
C LYS A 533 -24.30 40.62 31.35
N VAL A 534 -24.94 39.79 32.16
CA VAL A 534 -24.26 38.99 33.19
C VAL A 534 -23.89 37.66 32.57
N ASN A 535 -22.60 37.34 32.62
CA ASN A 535 -22.07 36.06 32.19
C ASN A 535 -21.78 35.18 33.38
N ARG A 536 -22.05 33.88 33.23
CA ARG A 536 -21.74 32.85 34.22
C ARG A 536 -20.76 31.85 33.64
N TYR A 537 -19.71 31.59 34.42
CA TYR A 537 -18.66 30.62 34.09
C TYR A 537 -18.55 29.61 35.22
N GLU A 538 -18.48 28.33 34.87
CA GLU A 538 -18.33 27.23 35.83
C GLU A 538 -17.09 26.42 35.48
N VAL A 539 -16.23 26.12 36.45
CA VAL A 539 -15.14 25.15 36.25
C VAL A 539 -15.60 23.81 36.78
N HIS A 540 -15.37 22.79 35.96
CA HIS A 540 -15.66 21.41 36.26
C HIS A 540 -14.40 20.56 36.17
N GLU A 541 -14.33 19.52 36.98
CA GLU A 541 -13.33 18.48 36.90
C GLU A 541 -13.92 17.15 36.40
N VAL A 542 -13.11 16.40 35.67
CA VAL A 542 -13.45 15.09 35.13
C VAL A 542 -12.32 14.12 35.41
N GLU A 543 -12.62 12.96 35.98
CA GLU A 543 -11.62 11.91 36.17
C GLU A 543 -11.05 11.43 34.84
N ASN A 544 -9.72 11.44 34.71
CA ASN A 544 -9.04 11.06 33.47
C ASN A 544 -9.30 9.61 33.05
N ARG A 545 -9.60 8.72 34.01
CA ARG A 545 -10.02 7.34 33.73
C ARG A 545 -11.31 7.27 32.91
N LYS A 546 -12.27 8.17 33.18
CA LYS A 546 -13.55 8.25 32.46
C LYS A 546 -13.36 8.77 31.03
N LEU A 547 -12.36 9.62 30.82
CA LEU A 547 -11.93 10.07 29.49
C LEU A 547 -11.14 9.01 28.70
N GLY A 548 -10.78 7.89 29.33
CA GLY A 548 -9.92 6.86 28.73
C GLY A 548 -8.47 7.30 28.57
N VAL A 549 -8.01 8.30 29.34
CA VAL A 549 -6.62 8.79 29.32
C VAL A 549 -5.77 7.89 30.22
N PHE A 550 -4.64 7.43 29.71
CA PHE A 550 -3.69 6.62 30.48
C PHE A 550 -2.97 7.50 31.52
N ILE A 551 -3.05 7.12 32.80
CA ILE A 551 -2.48 7.88 33.91
C ILE A 551 -1.11 7.31 34.31
N TRP A 552 -0.03 8.09 34.15
CA TRP A 552 1.29 7.80 34.72
C TRP A 552 1.54 8.72 35.94
N GLY A 553 1.54 8.15 37.15
CA GLY A 553 1.81 8.88 38.39
C GLY A 553 0.62 9.68 38.95
N ARG A 554 0.83 10.41 40.05
CA ARG A 554 -0.23 11.14 40.80
C ARG A 554 -0.63 12.50 40.23
N ARG A 555 0.08 13.05 39.23
CA ARG A 555 -0.08 14.45 38.76
C ARG A 555 -1.15 14.66 37.68
N ALA A 556 -1.94 13.65 37.35
CA ALA A 556 -2.93 13.73 36.27
C ALA A 556 -4.18 12.89 36.57
N GLU A 557 -4.75 13.03 37.77
CA GLU A 557 -5.98 12.31 38.14
C GLU A 557 -7.22 12.91 37.45
N TYR A 558 -7.23 14.23 37.26
CA TYR A 558 -8.35 14.97 36.70
C TYR A 558 -7.94 15.81 35.49
N SER A 559 -8.90 16.03 34.59
CA SER A 559 -8.89 17.10 33.58
C SER A 559 -9.92 18.15 33.97
N TYR A 560 -9.68 19.40 33.59
CA TYR A 560 -10.53 20.52 33.97
C TYR A 560 -11.11 21.19 32.72
N ALA A 561 -12.37 21.59 32.79
CA ALA A 561 -13.03 22.33 31.73
C ALA A 561 -13.81 23.51 32.31
N VAL A 562 -13.77 24.64 31.62
CA VAL A 562 -14.69 25.75 31.89
C VAL A 562 -15.92 25.61 31.01
N LYS A 563 -17.08 25.59 31.64
CA LYS A 563 -18.40 25.70 31.03
C LYS A 563 -18.78 27.18 30.96
N CYS A 564 -19.18 27.63 29.79
CA CYS A 564 -19.74 28.95 29.57
C CYS A 564 -21.07 28.84 28.84
N TYR A 565 -22.04 29.65 29.26
CA TYR A 565 -23.31 29.77 28.57
C TYR A 565 -23.26 30.97 27.64
N CYS A 566 -23.55 30.78 26.36
CA CYS A 566 -23.65 31.90 25.45
C CYS A 566 -25.07 32.48 25.47
N PRO A 567 -25.29 33.71 25.96
CA PRO A 567 -26.63 34.28 26.08
C PRO A 567 -27.29 34.55 24.73
N SER A 568 -26.50 34.72 23.66
CA SER A 568 -26.98 35.08 22.32
C SER A 568 -27.49 33.90 21.52
N THR A 569 -26.86 32.73 21.71
CA THR A 569 -27.20 31.50 20.99
C THR A 569 -27.95 30.48 21.83
N GLU A 570 -28.14 30.75 23.12
CA GLU A 570 -28.70 29.81 24.12
C GLU A 570 -27.97 28.46 24.10
N LYS A 571 -26.66 28.51 23.80
CA LYS A 571 -25.83 27.31 23.67
C LYS A 571 -24.82 27.22 24.79
N GLU A 572 -24.70 26.00 25.28
CA GLU A 572 -23.68 25.59 26.23
C GLU A 572 -22.38 25.27 25.49
N HIS A 573 -21.27 25.78 26.01
CA HIS A 573 -19.94 25.50 25.53
C HIS A 573 -19.04 25.03 26.66
N TRP A 574 -18.11 24.12 26.33
CA TRP A 574 -17.14 23.55 27.26
C TRP A 574 -15.75 23.62 26.65
N LEU A 575 -14.79 24.10 27.43
CA LEU A 575 -13.44 24.37 26.97
C LEU A 575 -12.45 23.79 27.97
N TRP A 576 -11.55 22.93 27.51
CA TRP A 576 -10.52 22.35 28.37
C TRP A 576 -9.53 23.44 28.84
N ILE A 577 -9.17 23.42 30.11
CA ILE A 577 -8.24 24.37 30.75
C ILE A 577 -7.11 23.61 31.47
N GLU A 578 -5.99 24.28 31.68
CA GLU A 578 -4.92 23.72 32.51
C GLU A 578 -5.25 23.77 34.00
N GLU A 579 -4.70 22.81 34.75
CA GLU A 579 -4.90 22.69 36.20
C GLU A 579 -4.61 23.99 36.97
N GLY A 580 -3.62 24.77 36.54
CA GLY A 580 -3.26 26.04 37.18
C GLY A 580 -4.37 27.08 37.20
N TYR A 581 -5.39 26.95 36.35
CA TYR A 581 -6.51 27.89 36.25
C TYR A 581 -7.80 27.40 36.92
N LYS A 582 -7.81 26.17 37.48
CA LYS A 582 -9.05 25.55 38.01
C LYS A 582 -9.68 26.30 39.19
N GLY A 583 -8.89 27.08 39.93
CA GLY A 583 -9.33 27.75 41.16
C GLY A 583 -10.20 28.98 40.96
N ASP A 584 -10.31 29.49 39.72
CA ASP A 584 -11.03 30.73 39.42
C ASP A 584 -11.65 30.71 38.02
N ALA A 585 -12.98 30.64 37.94
CA ALA A 585 -13.69 30.50 36.67
C ALA A 585 -13.48 31.66 35.68
N LEU A 586 -13.24 32.89 36.17
CA LEU A 586 -12.96 34.06 35.34
C LEU A 586 -11.56 33.98 34.72
N THR A 587 -10.57 33.56 35.50
CA THR A 587 -9.21 33.32 35.02
C THR A 587 -9.18 32.12 34.06
N ALA A 588 -9.96 31.07 34.34
CA ALA A 588 -10.09 29.89 33.50
C ALA A 588 -10.64 30.20 32.10
N ILE A 589 -11.73 30.99 31.98
CA ILE A 589 -12.23 31.37 30.66
C ILE A 589 -11.23 32.28 29.93
N ALA A 590 -10.61 33.24 30.63
CA ALA A 590 -9.60 34.12 30.05
C ALA A 590 -8.38 33.34 29.55
N SER A 591 -7.98 32.27 30.24
CA SER A 591 -6.82 31.45 29.86
C SER A 591 -7.01 30.68 28.55
N THR A 592 -8.26 30.51 28.11
CA THR A 592 -8.57 29.92 26.79
C THR A 592 -8.17 30.84 25.63
N PHE A 593 -7.93 32.14 25.90
CA PHE A 593 -7.44 33.08 24.90
C PHE A 593 -5.93 33.28 25.05
N ARG A 594 -5.17 32.72 24.10
CA ARG A 594 -3.72 32.82 24.04
C ARG A 594 -3.27 33.61 22.84
N ILE A 595 -2.39 34.58 23.08
CA ILE A 595 -1.90 35.47 22.04
C ILE A 595 -0.44 35.81 22.30
N HIS A 596 0.28 36.17 21.23
CA HIS A 596 1.62 36.75 21.36
C HIS A 596 1.55 38.01 22.23
N SER A 597 2.41 38.08 23.24
CA SER A 597 2.39 39.15 24.24
C SER A 597 2.55 40.54 23.63
N ASN A 598 3.27 40.66 22.50
CA ASN A 598 3.46 41.92 21.79
C ASN A 598 2.17 42.49 21.17
N LEU A 599 1.14 41.66 20.94
CA LEU A 599 -0.12 42.10 20.35
C LEU A 599 -1.06 42.76 21.37
N ILE A 600 -0.93 42.43 22.65
CA ILE A 600 -1.88 42.80 23.72
C ILE A 600 -2.14 44.32 23.80
N PRO A 601 -1.12 45.20 23.76
CA PRO A 601 -1.35 46.66 23.79
C PRO A 601 -2.15 47.20 22.59
N TYR A 602 -2.08 46.47 21.47
CA TYR A 602 -2.69 46.85 20.20
C TYR A 602 -4.05 46.20 19.97
N ILE A 603 -4.55 45.39 20.91
CA ILE A 603 -5.90 44.82 20.83
C ILE A 603 -6.90 45.97 20.99
N LYS A 604 -7.79 46.10 19.99
CA LYS A 604 -8.93 47.01 20.00
C LYS A 604 -10.09 46.38 20.77
N CYS A 605 -10.43 45.14 20.44
CA CYS A 605 -11.43 44.36 21.15
C CYS A 605 -11.34 42.85 20.86
N LEU A 606 -12.01 42.08 21.70
CA LEU A 606 -12.22 40.65 21.55
C LEU A 606 -13.70 40.37 21.25
N LYS A 607 -13.94 39.42 20.35
CA LYS A 607 -15.28 38.89 20.05
C LYS A 607 -15.21 37.38 20.16
N ARG A 608 -16.16 36.76 20.84
CA ARG A 608 -16.21 35.32 21.06
C ARG A 608 -17.49 34.71 20.51
N GLN A 609 -17.38 33.54 19.90
CA GLN A 609 -18.53 32.69 19.56
C GLN A 609 -18.21 31.23 19.88
N GLY A 610 -18.63 30.76 21.06
CA GLY A 610 -18.27 29.43 21.54
C GLY A 610 -16.75 29.23 21.67
N ASP A 611 -16.16 28.40 20.81
CA ASP A 611 -14.72 28.16 20.68
C ASP A 611 -14.03 29.08 19.66
N LEU A 612 -14.79 29.77 18.81
CA LEU A 612 -14.26 30.75 17.85
C LEU A 612 -13.97 32.08 18.55
N LEU A 613 -12.76 32.59 18.36
CA LEU A 613 -12.27 33.81 19.00
C LEU A 613 -11.70 34.74 17.94
N ILE A 614 -12.16 35.98 17.93
CA ILE A 614 -11.73 37.02 17.00
C ILE A 614 -11.05 38.14 17.81
N CYS A 615 -9.82 38.44 17.44
CA CYS A 615 -9.03 39.53 17.98
C CYS A 615 -8.94 40.65 16.95
N GLU A 616 -9.57 41.79 17.23
CA GLU A 616 -9.45 42.97 16.38
C GLU A 616 -8.26 43.81 16.87
N LEU A 617 -7.31 44.09 15.99
CA LEU A 617 -6.16 44.95 16.30
C LEU A 617 -6.43 46.38 15.83
N LYS A 618 -5.87 47.36 16.55
CA LYS A 618 -5.91 48.77 16.18
C LYS A 618 -5.11 49.04 14.90
N GLU A 619 -4.07 48.26 14.66
CA GLU A 619 -3.20 48.35 13.49
C GLU A 619 -2.55 46.99 13.19
N LYS A 620 -1.90 46.88 12.02
CA LYS A 620 -1.29 45.63 11.56
C LYS A 620 0.08 45.44 12.24
N ILE A 621 0.13 44.54 13.22
CA ILE A 621 1.35 44.17 13.94
C ILE A 621 1.74 42.73 13.61
N THR A 622 3.03 42.49 13.36
CA THR A 622 3.56 41.13 13.20
C THR A 622 3.60 40.41 14.56
N PRO A 623 2.96 39.24 14.72
CA PRO A 623 3.01 38.49 15.98
C PRO A 623 4.43 37.99 16.28
N THR A 624 4.96 38.30 17.47
CA THR A 624 6.30 37.86 17.91
C THR A 624 6.34 37.66 19.44
N GLY A 625 7.34 36.93 19.94
CA GLY A 625 7.53 36.71 21.38
C GLY A 625 6.65 35.59 21.96
N GLU A 626 6.60 35.53 23.29
CA GLU A 626 5.92 34.47 24.04
C GLU A 626 4.40 34.50 23.81
N ILE A 627 3.82 33.32 23.56
CA ILE A 627 2.38 33.11 23.52
C ILE A 627 1.92 32.84 24.95
N ARG A 628 1.14 33.75 25.52
CA ARG A 628 0.61 33.61 26.88
C ARG A 628 -0.91 33.78 26.91
N PRO A 629 -1.60 33.21 27.92
CA PRO A 629 -2.99 33.53 28.17
C PRO A 629 -3.16 34.99 28.57
N LEU A 630 -4.34 35.55 28.27
CA LEU A 630 -4.77 36.80 28.88
C LEU A 630 -5.11 36.60 30.35
N THR A 631 -4.84 37.63 31.14
CA THR A 631 -5.42 37.74 32.48
C THR A 631 -6.92 38.00 32.39
N ALA A 632 -7.68 37.67 33.44
CA ALA A 632 -9.11 37.96 33.49
C ALA A 632 -9.41 39.44 33.23
N SER A 633 -8.61 40.35 33.80
CA SER A 633 -8.73 41.79 33.58
C SER A 633 -8.52 42.17 32.11
N GLU A 634 -7.45 41.68 31.48
CA GLU A 634 -7.20 41.94 30.04
C GLU A 634 -8.36 41.42 29.18
N TYR A 635 -8.83 40.20 29.43
CA TYR A 635 -9.89 39.56 28.66
C TYR A 635 -11.21 40.33 28.74
N PHE A 636 -11.74 40.57 29.95
CA PHE A 636 -13.05 41.21 30.11
C PHE A 636 -13.05 42.69 29.78
N ASN A 637 -11.92 43.40 29.96
CA ASN A 637 -11.81 44.79 29.52
C ASN A 637 -11.81 44.92 28.00
N LEU A 638 -11.40 43.90 27.26
CA LEU A 638 -11.35 43.89 25.80
C LEU A 638 -12.55 43.20 25.15
N LEU A 639 -13.30 42.36 25.88
CA LEU A 639 -14.47 41.65 25.37
C LEU A 639 -15.57 42.64 24.98
N ARG A 640 -16.02 42.60 23.71
CA ARG A 640 -17.06 43.48 23.16
C ARG A 640 -18.22 42.75 22.50
N ALA A 641 -18.06 41.46 22.17
CA ALA A 641 -19.16 40.61 21.73
C ALA A 641 -18.94 39.18 22.22
N GLU A 642 -20.01 38.52 22.67
CA GLU A 642 -20.03 37.08 22.92
C GLU A 642 -21.36 36.54 22.36
N THR A 643 -21.26 35.71 21.33
CA THR A 643 -22.40 35.24 20.51
C THR A 643 -22.52 33.75 20.44
#